data_AF-A0A7C7YS64-F1
#
_entry.id   AF-A0A7C7YS64-F1
#
_cell.length_a   1.000
_cell.length_b   1.000
_cell.length_c   1.000
_cell.angle_alpha   90.00
_cell.angle_beta   90.00
_cell.angle_gamma   90.00
#
_symmetry.space_group_name_H-M   'P 1'
#
loop_
_entity.id
_entity.type
_entity.pdbx_description
1 polymer ?
#
loop_
_entity_poly.entity_id
_entity_poly.type
_entity_poly.pdbx_seq_one_letter_code
_entity_poly.pdbx_strand_id
1 'polypeptide(L)'
;MKIPFVSSDPEAVSRGLALEVNDMKSLSFAVLMALLITVFPGALSGQVVINEVRIDQSSTDTDEYFELAGPAGQSLTGLSYIVLGDSSAGSGSVEAVVTLFGQTIPGSGLFVAAEATFTIGVADFTTDLNFENSDNVTHMLVSGFTGVVGDDLDTDDDGILDSTPWSSIEDDFALLENPIDPITGNTSAGELVYSQNTIGPDGTFTPAHVVRCPDISGDWEIMPFADLGAPFDTPGSFNTCPEVCDNGADDDGDGDTDCADLDCAGDPSCAPTPPNDDCTAATALIEGVFGFTTLGSSTDGPTNCGGSLLNDIWFLYTASCSGTVTFSTCNSANFNPQMAIYPGSSPCPPAVDSFIACDAGSCSGSGEPEIFLDAIAGEDYLIQIGGFNGERGDGTLTISCPPADCHQFPNPNIEYDGFVGTLVSNAPAAPITDTAPAFDLIDVTSGGTIADLDVGVEITHAFIGNLDIDVVAPSQTQIRLYQSETNSDDDMSLIFDDEGVDYGTVTTWSGSRMQPYELSQGTGSLANFDGEPANGTWGIIIADIFAGSAGGTLDQWSLQISQPLAIPDGTSFSENQILIDPIDTTGILDLDIDIDITHGDASDLEVDLVSPQGTSIRLHDHGAGTDLLGRFDDATGSNDGFGGLIPSGPGTLADFDGEAVGGAWTLTVADTISGIEGSLNGWALQVCPADCAPPTDLLLTSNCGDGTVSLSWINNSPYDSIQIDRDGAPLDTVAGTASDYTDLTASDGFHDYTVRGICPVGAASVEESITHYSYNGEDTIVVALEGLFDGGDTGANDSGQAILDSLLAAGANARLIRTQIDEYACLDPQTVSQVWIACGTYPTDFNLTSEEANLIADLAAAGVAIYFESADHWSFNHPISSFDDRDGVAEPYAQDENDSLTSIDGVDSGLGIDMSGSQNVSYNQDSTGNDYNNYLIPASAELAGGNAGLVWQYDDAIGNIDPNLGVTTAYLPATGAPVICSSFELGGMGSAADRDAAVAAYRAFFGGGPPPPTGGFQRADCNADGAFNIADAVFTLANLFSGGPESTCVDACDSNDDGSINIADAVFALATLFSGGPNPPAPFGDCDADPTSDSLECVEYNSCP
;
A
#
# COMPACT_ATOMS: atom_id res chain seq x y z
N MET A 1 22.50 46.28 -11.37
CA MET A 1 23.39 47.35 -11.89
C MET A 1 22.84 47.79 -13.24
N LYS A 2 22.76 49.10 -13.54
CA LYS A 2 22.23 49.73 -14.78
C LYS A 2 20.72 49.64 -15.08
N ILE A 3 20.04 50.75 -14.78
CA ILE A 3 18.96 51.44 -15.54
C ILE A 3 19.65 52.76 -16.03
N PRO A 4 19.42 53.37 -17.23
CA PRO A 4 18.17 54.05 -17.68
C PRO A 4 17.96 54.07 -19.23
N PHE A 5 17.15 54.90 -19.95
CA PHE A 5 16.35 56.13 -19.69
C PHE A 5 15.35 56.39 -20.88
N VAL A 6 14.35 57.28 -20.72
CA VAL A 6 13.40 57.85 -21.74
C VAL A 6 12.34 56.86 -22.25
N SER A 7 11.00 57.01 -22.15
CA SER A 7 10.03 57.99 -21.59
C SER A 7 9.78 59.36 -22.30
N SER A 8 8.62 59.53 -22.96
CA SER A 8 8.11 60.84 -23.46
C SER A 8 6.56 60.96 -23.49
N ASP A 9 6.00 61.49 -22.41
CA ASP A 9 4.84 62.40 -22.38
C ASP A 9 5.38 63.87 -22.57
N PRO A 10 4.64 65.03 -22.53
CA PRO A 10 3.23 65.26 -22.17
C PRO A 10 2.46 66.41 -22.90
N GLU A 11 1.29 66.74 -22.32
CA GLU A 11 0.58 68.05 -22.25
C GLU A 11 -0.36 68.53 -23.38
N ALA A 12 -1.64 68.73 -23.02
CA ALA A 12 -2.33 70.03 -23.17
C ALA A 12 -3.61 70.22 -22.29
N VAL A 13 -3.57 71.20 -21.36
CA VAL A 13 -4.58 72.29 -21.19
C VAL A 13 -6.04 71.94 -20.75
N SER A 14 -6.72 72.59 -19.78
CA SER A 14 -6.38 73.60 -18.74
C SER A 14 -7.57 73.92 -17.81
N ARG A 15 -7.30 74.44 -16.58
CA ARG A 15 -8.05 75.46 -15.79
C ARG A 15 -9.62 75.36 -15.72
N GLY A 16 -10.29 75.36 -14.57
CA GLY A 16 -9.88 75.67 -13.20
C GLY A 16 -10.60 76.90 -12.62
N LEU A 17 -11.35 76.71 -11.53
CA LEU A 17 -11.72 77.76 -10.58
C LEU A 17 -11.88 77.11 -9.20
N ALA A 18 -10.87 77.30 -8.35
CA ALA A 18 -10.85 76.81 -6.98
C ALA A 18 -11.36 77.89 -6.01
N LEU A 19 -11.73 77.47 -4.80
CA LEU A 19 -11.38 78.21 -3.60
C LEU A 19 -10.99 77.21 -2.50
N GLU A 20 -9.83 77.50 -1.90
CA GLU A 20 -9.16 76.74 -0.84
C GLU A 20 -9.94 76.91 0.50
N VAL A 21 -9.64 76.24 1.62
CA VAL A 21 -8.39 76.34 2.42
C VAL A 21 -8.31 75.18 3.44
N ASN A 22 -7.08 74.66 3.68
CA ASN A 22 -6.74 73.73 4.76
C ASN A 22 -6.97 74.32 6.17
N ASP A 23 -7.36 73.51 7.16
CA ASP A 23 -6.46 73.06 8.25
C ASP A 23 -7.20 72.45 9.47
N MET A 24 -6.41 71.72 10.28
CA MET A 24 -6.68 71.26 11.65
C MET A 24 -7.58 70.04 11.91
N LYS A 25 -6.91 68.99 12.44
CA LYS A 25 -7.50 67.90 13.25
C LYS A 25 -8.05 68.43 14.59
N SER A 26 -9.10 67.76 15.11
CA SER A 26 -9.33 67.37 16.54
C SER A 26 -10.71 67.72 17.12
N LEU A 27 -11.16 66.84 18.03
CA LEU A 27 -12.30 66.92 18.97
C LEU A 27 -13.73 66.62 18.44
N SER A 28 -14.14 65.38 18.68
CA SER A 28 -15.20 64.97 19.62
C SER A 28 -16.53 65.75 19.74
N PHE A 29 -17.61 64.96 19.67
CA PHE A 29 -18.87 65.07 20.42
C PHE A 29 -19.86 66.22 20.14
N ALA A 30 -21.06 65.79 19.75
CA ALA A 30 -22.37 66.22 20.24
C ALA A 30 -22.97 67.58 19.82
N VAL A 31 -24.12 67.46 19.14
CA VAL A 31 -25.36 68.24 19.32
C VAL A 31 -25.32 69.74 18.93
N LEU A 32 -26.01 70.07 17.83
CA LEU A 32 -27.20 70.92 17.96
C LEU A 32 -28.26 70.68 16.86
N MET A 33 -29.51 70.64 17.32
CA MET A 33 -30.78 70.46 16.63
C MET A 33 -31.23 71.70 15.82
N ALA A 34 -32.19 71.48 14.91
CA ALA A 34 -33.04 72.46 14.19
C ALA A 34 -32.33 73.35 13.15
N LEU A 35 -32.79 73.44 11.90
CA LEU A 35 -34.18 73.54 11.45
C LEU A 35 -34.27 73.26 9.94
N LEU A 36 -34.96 72.20 9.51
CA LEU A 36 -35.38 72.05 8.10
C LEU A 36 -36.87 71.73 8.00
N ILE A 37 -37.45 72.23 6.92
CA ILE A 37 -38.88 72.19 6.62
C ILE A 37 -39.17 70.83 5.98
N THR A 38 -40.19 70.14 6.49
CA THR A 38 -40.73 68.92 5.87
C THR A 38 -41.21 69.21 4.46
N VAL A 39 -40.62 68.54 3.49
CA VAL A 39 -41.15 68.40 2.13
C VAL A 39 -41.48 66.93 1.97
N PHE A 40 -42.74 66.58 2.23
CA PHE A 40 -43.28 65.29 1.81
C PHE A 40 -43.20 65.20 0.28
N PRO A 41 -42.69 64.10 -0.29
CA PRO A 41 -43.00 63.75 -1.66
C PRO A 41 -44.50 63.43 -1.77
N GLY A 42 -45.14 63.87 -2.85
CA GLY A 42 -46.16 63.03 -3.47
C GLY A 42 -47.55 62.85 -2.84
N ALA A 43 -48.05 63.70 -1.92
CA ALA A 43 -49.49 63.64 -1.60
C ALA A 43 -50.35 63.92 -2.86
N LEU A 44 -50.99 62.89 -3.41
CA LEU A 44 -52.02 63.00 -4.45
C LEU A 44 -53.23 63.75 -3.88
N SER A 45 -53.21 65.07 -4.08
CA SER A 45 -54.15 66.00 -3.46
C SER A 45 -55.56 65.87 -4.05
N GLY A 46 -56.36 64.94 -3.52
CA GLY A 46 -57.81 64.89 -3.71
C GLY A 46 -58.46 63.56 -4.12
N GLN A 47 -57.69 62.49 -4.31
CA GLN A 47 -58.22 61.17 -4.68
C GLN A 47 -58.75 60.41 -3.46
N VAL A 48 -59.68 59.49 -3.68
CA VAL A 48 -60.12 58.48 -2.71
C VAL A 48 -59.75 57.14 -3.31
N VAL A 49 -59.12 56.28 -2.53
CA VAL A 49 -58.65 54.95 -2.94
C VAL A 49 -59.25 53.88 -2.04
N ILE A 50 -59.25 52.63 -2.49
CA ILE A 50 -59.56 51.46 -1.67
C ILE A 50 -58.30 51.13 -0.85
N ASN A 51 -58.47 50.94 0.46
CA ASN A 51 -57.36 50.84 1.41
C ASN A 51 -57.17 49.44 2.00
N GLU A 52 -58.26 48.78 2.34
CA GLU A 52 -58.27 47.48 3.02
C GLU A 52 -59.60 46.78 2.67
N VAL A 53 -59.57 45.47 2.40
CA VAL A 53 -60.76 44.69 2.04
C VAL A 53 -60.67 43.31 2.65
N ARG A 54 -61.73 42.88 3.35
CA ARG A 54 -61.92 41.51 3.82
C ARG A 54 -63.19 40.94 3.18
N ILE A 55 -63.05 39.82 2.48
CA ILE A 55 -64.15 39.08 1.80
C ILE A 55 -64.50 37.76 2.50
N ASP A 56 -63.56 37.13 3.20
CA ASP A 56 -63.74 35.80 3.79
C ASP A 56 -63.14 35.74 5.21
N GLN A 57 -63.69 34.86 6.04
CA GLN A 57 -63.11 34.44 7.30
C GLN A 57 -63.52 33.02 7.70
N SER A 58 -62.77 32.43 8.64
CA SER A 58 -63.09 31.10 9.15
C SER A 58 -64.56 30.95 9.63
N SER A 59 -65.25 29.95 9.08
CA SER A 59 -66.64 29.51 9.36
C SER A 59 -67.78 30.27 8.66
N THR A 60 -68.01 31.53 8.98
CA THR A 60 -69.19 32.27 8.48
C THR A 60 -68.83 33.72 8.43
N ASP A 61 -69.01 34.32 7.27
CA ASP A 61 -68.60 35.68 6.98
C ASP A 61 -69.52 36.63 7.75
N THR A 62 -68.99 37.17 8.84
CA THR A 62 -69.66 38.15 9.71
C THR A 62 -68.93 39.47 9.76
N ASP A 63 -67.75 39.54 9.16
CA ASP A 63 -66.83 40.66 9.29
C ASP A 63 -66.30 41.09 7.91
N GLU A 64 -67.09 40.93 6.85
CA GLU A 64 -66.83 41.55 5.54
C GLU A 64 -66.83 43.08 5.63
N TYR A 65 -65.83 43.71 5.02
CA TYR A 65 -65.74 45.16 4.89
C TYR A 65 -64.88 45.58 3.69
N PHE A 66 -65.07 46.83 3.29
CA PHE A 66 -64.07 47.58 2.55
C PHE A 66 -63.80 48.91 3.25
N GLU A 67 -62.55 49.32 3.25
CA GLU A 67 -62.12 50.63 3.70
C GLU A 67 -61.69 51.51 2.52
N LEU A 68 -61.97 52.81 2.63
CA LEU A 68 -61.50 53.84 1.71
C LEU A 68 -60.60 54.85 2.42
N ALA A 69 -59.41 55.09 1.86
CA ALA A 69 -58.51 56.15 2.30
C ALA A 69 -58.70 57.44 1.48
N GLY A 70 -58.61 58.60 2.13
CA GLY A 70 -58.68 59.88 1.45
C GLY A 70 -58.60 61.12 2.38
N PRO A 71 -58.71 62.33 1.82
CA PRO A 71 -58.63 63.56 2.61
C PRO A 71 -59.78 63.68 3.62
N ALA A 72 -59.47 63.94 4.89
CA ALA A 72 -60.48 64.12 5.93
C ALA A 72 -61.56 65.17 5.56
N GLY A 73 -62.83 64.75 5.57
CA GLY A 73 -63.98 65.56 5.14
C GLY A 73 -64.27 65.56 3.64
N GLN A 74 -63.55 64.77 2.83
CA GLN A 74 -63.84 64.56 1.41
C GLN A 74 -65.21 63.90 1.24
N SER A 75 -66.01 64.39 0.29
CA SER A 75 -67.35 63.85 0.01
C SER A 75 -67.28 62.65 -0.92
N LEU A 76 -67.83 61.51 -0.49
CA LEU A 76 -68.00 60.30 -1.30
C LEU A 76 -69.26 60.35 -2.18
N THR A 77 -70.06 61.41 -2.08
CA THR A 77 -71.29 61.58 -2.88
C THR A 77 -70.99 61.62 -4.38
N GLY A 78 -71.41 60.58 -5.08
CA GLY A 78 -71.18 60.39 -6.52
C GLY A 78 -70.37 59.14 -6.83
N LEU A 79 -69.70 58.56 -5.83
CA LEU A 79 -68.97 57.30 -5.92
C LEU A 79 -69.88 56.11 -5.60
N SER A 80 -69.54 54.95 -6.16
CA SER A 80 -70.07 53.64 -5.77
C SER A 80 -68.93 52.64 -5.79
N TYR A 81 -68.93 51.74 -4.80
CA TYR A 81 -68.06 50.57 -4.80
C TYR A 81 -68.82 49.45 -5.51
N ILE A 82 -68.18 48.78 -6.47
CA ILE A 82 -68.75 47.66 -7.21
C ILE A 82 -67.78 46.48 -7.22
N VAL A 83 -68.30 45.27 -7.37
CA VAL A 83 -67.50 44.06 -7.63
C VAL A 83 -68.00 43.42 -8.91
N LEU A 84 -67.05 43.00 -9.76
CA LEU A 84 -67.28 42.24 -10.98
C LEU A 84 -66.64 40.85 -10.82
N GLY A 85 -67.40 39.80 -11.10
CA GLY A 85 -66.90 38.43 -11.19
C GLY A 85 -67.66 37.68 -12.28
N ASP A 86 -68.33 36.60 -11.90
CA ASP A 86 -68.95 35.61 -12.76
C ASP A 86 -70.50 35.64 -12.71
N SER A 87 -71.11 35.05 -13.72
CA SER A 87 -72.42 34.45 -13.54
C SER A 87 -72.61 33.30 -14.52
N SER A 88 -73.79 32.66 -14.46
CA SER A 88 -74.23 31.68 -15.45
C SER A 88 -74.24 32.16 -16.93
N ALA A 89 -73.93 33.44 -17.20
CA ALA A 89 -73.76 34.01 -18.52
C ALA A 89 -72.31 34.08 -19.01
N GLY A 90 -71.32 34.19 -18.12
CA GLY A 90 -69.94 34.57 -18.43
C GLY A 90 -69.30 35.41 -17.31
N SER A 91 -68.03 35.81 -17.50
CA SER A 91 -67.34 36.76 -16.62
C SER A 91 -67.79 38.21 -16.88
N GLY A 92 -67.41 39.15 -16.01
CA GLY A 92 -67.78 40.57 -16.12
C GLY A 92 -69.19 40.90 -15.60
N SER A 93 -69.76 40.03 -14.77
CA SER A 93 -71.07 40.23 -14.14
C SER A 93 -70.95 41.10 -12.88
N VAL A 94 -71.82 42.10 -12.71
CA VAL A 94 -71.84 42.95 -11.50
C VAL A 94 -72.50 42.21 -10.34
N GLU A 95 -71.77 41.89 -9.26
CA GLU A 95 -72.30 41.16 -8.09
C GLU A 95 -72.69 42.09 -6.94
N ALA A 96 -71.80 43.01 -6.57
CA ALA A 96 -72.00 43.95 -5.47
C ALA A 96 -72.09 45.39 -5.99
N VAL A 97 -72.98 46.20 -5.39
CA VAL A 97 -73.08 47.65 -5.65
C VAL A 97 -73.42 48.40 -4.36
N VAL A 98 -72.46 49.15 -3.83
CA VAL A 98 -72.62 49.99 -2.64
C VAL A 98 -72.53 51.47 -3.02
N THR A 99 -73.65 52.19 -2.90
CA THR A 99 -73.67 53.63 -3.19
C THR A 99 -73.23 54.47 -1.99
N LEU A 100 -72.22 55.32 -2.18
CA LEU A 100 -71.63 56.15 -1.13
C LEU A 100 -72.31 57.53 -1.01
N PHE A 101 -73.55 57.64 -1.49
CA PHE A 101 -74.30 58.89 -1.52
C PHE A 101 -74.52 59.46 -0.11
N GLY A 102 -74.05 60.70 0.10
CA GLY A 102 -74.19 61.40 1.38
C GLY A 102 -73.11 61.08 2.41
N GLN A 103 -72.20 60.15 2.12
CA GLN A 103 -71.07 59.83 2.99
C GLN A 103 -69.89 60.78 2.79
N THR A 104 -69.01 60.85 3.79
CA THR A 104 -67.80 61.67 3.80
C THR A 104 -66.68 60.96 4.56
N ILE A 105 -65.45 61.02 4.06
CA ILE A 105 -64.27 60.54 4.78
C ILE A 105 -64.22 61.20 6.18
N PRO A 106 -64.12 60.42 7.28
CA PRO A 106 -64.03 60.92 8.65
C PRO A 106 -62.76 61.75 8.95
N GLY A 107 -62.62 62.15 10.22
CA GLY A 107 -61.46 62.90 10.69
C GLY A 107 -60.14 62.12 10.74
N SER A 108 -60.20 60.79 10.66
CA SER A 108 -59.06 59.87 10.52
C SER A 108 -58.37 60.00 9.15
N GLY A 109 -59.16 60.15 8.09
CA GLY A 109 -58.71 59.93 6.70
C GLY A 109 -59.16 58.58 6.13
N LEU A 110 -59.69 57.70 6.97
CA LEU A 110 -60.12 56.34 6.65
C LEU A 110 -61.63 56.19 6.90
N PHE A 111 -62.33 55.52 5.99
CA PHE A 111 -63.79 55.30 6.03
C PHE A 111 -64.11 53.82 5.85
N VAL A 112 -64.67 53.19 6.88
CA VAL A 112 -65.02 51.76 6.86
C VAL A 112 -66.50 51.58 6.49
N ALA A 113 -66.75 50.80 5.44
CA ALA A 113 -68.07 50.27 5.11
C ALA A 113 -68.10 48.77 5.37
N ALA A 114 -69.06 48.29 6.16
CA ALA A 114 -69.11 46.88 6.59
C ALA A 114 -70.54 46.38 6.78
N GLU A 115 -70.67 45.06 6.85
CA GLU A 115 -71.91 44.33 7.18
C GLU A 115 -72.53 44.75 8.54
N ALA A 116 -73.81 44.45 8.74
CA ALA A 116 -74.48 44.66 10.03
C ALA A 116 -74.04 43.66 11.14
N THR A 117 -73.29 42.63 10.74
CA THR A 117 -72.70 41.59 11.60
C THR A 117 -71.30 41.95 12.11
N PHE A 118 -70.62 42.92 11.48
CA PHE A 118 -69.23 43.32 11.71
C PHE A 118 -68.88 43.57 13.19
N THR A 119 -67.79 42.95 13.65
CA THR A 119 -67.35 42.91 15.06
C THR A 119 -65.91 43.35 15.32
N ILE A 120 -65.02 43.22 14.33
CA ILE A 120 -63.58 43.53 14.46
C ILE A 120 -63.25 45.03 14.51
N GLY A 121 -64.14 45.91 14.04
CA GLY A 121 -63.93 47.36 14.02
C GLY A 121 -65.17 48.21 14.35
N VAL A 122 -65.19 49.45 13.86
CA VAL A 122 -66.37 50.33 13.92
C VAL A 122 -66.63 50.91 12.52
N ALA A 123 -67.66 50.40 11.84
CA ALA A 123 -68.07 50.90 10.54
C ALA A 123 -68.61 52.34 10.62
N ASP A 124 -68.15 53.22 9.72
CA ASP A 124 -68.75 54.52 9.45
C ASP A 124 -70.07 54.38 8.67
N PHE A 125 -70.16 53.33 7.84
CA PHE A 125 -71.36 53.01 7.07
C PHE A 125 -71.69 51.51 7.10
N THR A 126 -72.72 51.16 7.86
CA THR A 126 -73.31 49.82 7.79
C THR A 126 -74.13 49.67 6.52
N THR A 127 -73.79 48.68 5.69
CA THR A 127 -74.45 48.31 4.44
C THR A 127 -74.48 46.79 4.33
N ASP A 128 -75.27 46.25 3.40
CA ASP A 128 -75.16 44.84 3.04
C ASP A 128 -73.95 44.70 2.09
N LEU A 129 -73.00 43.80 2.41
CA LEU A 129 -71.87 43.39 1.58
C LEU A 129 -72.01 41.89 1.37
N ASN A 130 -72.27 41.49 0.13
CA ASN A 130 -72.37 40.09 -0.25
C ASN A 130 -71.22 39.88 -1.24
N PHE A 131 -69.99 39.85 -0.75
CA PHE A 131 -68.86 39.44 -1.58
C PHE A 131 -68.95 37.93 -1.81
N GLU A 132 -68.41 37.46 -2.94
CA GLU A 132 -68.37 36.02 -3.24
C GLU A 132 -67.11 35.39 -2.63
N ASN A 133 -67.18 34.11 -2.30
CA ASN A 133 -66.04 33.32 -1.83
C ASN A 133 -65.64 32.33 -2.94
N SER A 134 -64.32 32.15 -3.17
CA SER A 134 -63.75 31.09 -4.02
C SER A 134 -63.96 31.29 -5.54
N ASP A 135 -63.53 32.45 -6.04
CA ASP A 135 -63.50 32.87 -7.45
C ASP A 135 -62.44 33.96 -7.71
N ASN A 136 -62.25 34.37 -8.97
CA ASN A 136 -61.49 35.58 -9.32
C ASN A 136 -62.42 36.81 -9.43
N VAL A 137 -62.34 37.76 -8.49
CA VAL A 137 -63.20 38.97 -8.45
C VAL A 137 -62.43 40.27 -8.63
N THR A 138 -63.04 41.24 -9.32
CA THR A 138 -62.51 42.60 -9.53
C THR A 138 -63.29 43.63 -8.72
N HIS A 139 -62.63 44.23 -7.73
CA HIS A 139 -63.18 45.26 -6.86
C HIS A 139 -62.87 46.66 -7.43
N MET A 140 -63.89 47.52 -7.58
CA MET A 140 -63.73 48.83 -8.22
C MET A 140 -64.47 49.96 -7.47
N LEU A 141 -63.77 51.07 -7.25
CA LEU A 141 -64.37 52.34 -6.83
C LEU A 141 -64.63 53.20 -8.07
N VAL A 142 -65.90 53.38 -8.43
CA VAL A 142 -66.31 54.06 -9.66
C VAL A 142 -67.16 55.31 -9.41
N SER A 143 -66.97 56.33 -10.23
CA SER A 143 -67.71 57.59 -10.17
C SER A 143 -68.85 57.60 -11.17
N GLY A 144 -70.04 58.02 -10.73
CA GLY A 144 -71.21 58.19 -11.61
C GLY A 144 -71.84 56.89 -12.10
N PHE A 145 -71.71 55.79 -11.35
CA PHE A 145 -72.28 54.48 -11.70
C PHE A 145 -73.80 54.54 -11.96
N THR A 146 -74.25 53.81 -12.98
CA THR A 146 -75.66 53.77 -13.43
C THR A 146 -76.21 52.37 -13.71
N GLY A 147 -75.38 51.33 -13.55
CA GLY A 147 -75.80 49.93 -13.66
C GLY A 147 -76.49 49.41 -12.40
N VAL A 148 -76.74 48.11 -12.38
CA VAL A 148 -77.29 47.36 -11.23
C VAL A 148 -76.60 46.00 -11.10
N VAL A 149 -76.74 45.37 -9.93
CA VAL A 149 -76.36 43.97 -9.72
C VAL A 149 -77.06 43.06 -10.74
N GLY A 150 -76.29 42.18 -11.37
CA GLY A 150 -76.69 41.28 -12.45
C GLY A 150 -76.65 41.88 -13.86
N ASP A 151 -76.11 43.10 -14.04
CA ASP A 151 -75.70 43.58 -15.36
C ASP A 151 -74.39 42.88 -15.77
N ASP A 152 -74.36 42.36 -16.99
CA ASP A 152 -73.19 41.75 -17.64
C ASP A 152 -72.48 42.83 -18.50
N LEU A 153 -71.17 43.00 -18.26
CA LEU A 153 -70.35 44.08 -18.80
C LEU A 153 -69.26 43.65 -19.80
N ASP A 154 -69.01 42.35 -19.96
CA ASP A 154 -68.06 41.72 -20.91
C ASP A 154 -68.81 40.63 -21.69
N THR A 155 -69.60 41.03 -22.68
CA THR A 155 -70.63 40.15 -23.25
C THR A 155 -70.11 39.13 -24.28
N ASP A 156 -68.80 39.10 -24.53
CA ASP A 156 -68.13 38.07 -25.32
C ASP A 156 -66.95 37.35 -24.63
N ASP A 157 -66.82 37.49 -23.30
CA ASP A 157 -65.84 36.81 -22.44
C ASP A 157 -64.38 36.96 -22.94
N ASP A 158 -64.00 38.15 -23.43
CA ASP A 158 -62.67 38.41 -24.01
C ASP A 158 -61.67 39.06 -23.04
N GLY A 159 -62.14 39.47 -21.84
CA GLY A 159 -61.36 40.14 -20.81
C GLY A 159 -61.38 41.67 -20.93
N ILE A 160 -62.17 42.23 -21.86
CA ILE A 160 -62.28 43.66 -22.09
C ILE A 160 -63.75 44.10 -21.99
N LEU A 161 -64.07 44.89 -20.96
CA LEU A 161 -65.42 45.40 -20.72
C LEU A 161 -66.02 46.14 -21.94
N ASP A 162 -67.02 45.50 -22.56
CA ASP A 162 -67.93 46.04 -23.58
C ASP A 162 -68.68 47.30 -23.09
N SER A 163 -69.03 47.32 -21.80
CA SER A 163 -69.92 48.32 -21.22
C SER A 163 -69.38 48.83 -19.88
N THR A 164 -69.11 50.13 -19.82
CA THR A 164 -68.65 50.82 -18.60
C THR A 164 -69.72 51.81 -18.12
N PRO A 165 -70.72 51.40 -17.32
CA PRO A 165 -71.84 52.24 -16.88
C PRO A 165 -71.46 53.29 -15.80
N TRP A 166 -70.22 53.79 -15.81
CA TRP A 166 -69.64 54.81 -14.95
C TRP A 166 -68.96 55.92 -15.77
N SER A 167 -68.61 57.04 -15.15
CA SER A 167 -67.87 58.14 -15.81
C SER A 167 -66.35 58.06 -15.66
N SER A 168 -65.87 57.43 -14.59
CA SER A 168 -64.45 57.18 -14.30
C SER A 168 -64.32 56.04 -13.30
N ILE A 169 -63.24 55.28 -13.40
CA ILE A 169 -62.70 54.46 -12.31
C ILE A 169 -61.84 55.42 -11.49
N GLU A 170 -62.04 55.43 -10.18
CA GLU A 170 -61.23 56.23 -9.25
C GLU A 170 -60.10 55.39 -8.63
N ASP A 171 -60.33 54.08 -8.42
CA ASP A 171 -59.35 53.08 -7.99
C ASP A 171 -59.94 51.66 -8.19
N ASP A 172 -59.10 50.65 -8.41
CA ASP A 172 -59.50 49.25 -8.66
C ASP A 172 -58.38 48.24 -8.37
N PHE A 173 -58.77 47.00 -8.07
CA PHE A 173 -57.89 45.83 -7.95
C PHE A 173 -58.68 44.53 -8.23
N ALA A 174 -57.98 43.40 -8.39
CA ALA A 174 -58.60 42.09 -8.51
C ALA A 174 -57.93 41.05 -7.60
N LEU A 175 -58.75 40.17 -7.03
CA LEU A 175 -58.32 39.01 -6.26
C LEU A 175 -58.30 37.78 -7.16
N LEU A 176 -57.28 36.94 -7.00
CA LEU A 176 -57.10 35.72 -7.79
C LEU A 176 -57.23 34.48 -6.90
N GLU A 177 -58.14 33.57 -7.22
CA GLU A 177 -58.04 32.15 -6.82
C GLU A 177 -57.07 31.39 -7.75
N ASN A 178 -57.01 31.80 -9.02
CA ASN A 178 -56.26 31.13 -10.08
C ASN A 178 -55.28 32.11 -10.76
N PRO A 179 -54.00 31.74 -10.96
CA PRO A 179 -52.98 32.69 -11.42
C PRO A 179 -53.13 33.05 -12.90
N ILE A 180 -52.69 34.24 -13.28
CA ILE A 180 -52.62 34.70 -14.67
C ILE A 180 -51.52 33.93 -15.43
N ASP A 181 -51.87 33.40 -16.60
CA ASP A 181 -50.91 32.82 -17.54
C ASP A 181 -50.09 33.94 -18.21
N PRO A 182 -48.76 34.01 -17.98
CA PRO A 182 -47.91 35.08 -18.50
C PRO A 182 -47.73 35.05 -20.02
N ILE A 183 -48.18 34.00 -20.72
CA ILE A 183 -48.13 33.89 -22.18
C ILE A 183 -49.38 34.51 -22.82
N THR A 184 -50.56 34.29 -22.23
CA THR A 184 -51.84 34.76 -22.80
C THR A 184 -52.30 36.08 -22.21
N GLY A 185 -51.91 36.40 -20.97
CA GLY A 185 -52.41 37.56 -20.23
C GLY A 185 -53.79 37.34 -19.58
N ASN A 186 -54.34 36.13 -19.71
CA ASN A 186 -55.61 35.72 -19.13
C ASN A 186 -55.36 34.74 -17.98
N THR A 187 -56.38 34.46 -17.17
CA THR A 187 -56.29 33.48 -16.08
C THR A 187 -56.04 32.07 -16.62
N SER A 188 -55.10 31.35 -16.01
CA SER A 188 -54.64 30.03 -16.47
C SER A 188 -55.72 28.93 -16.32
N ALA A 189 -56.63 29.16 -15.38
CA ALA A 189 -57.96 28.58 -15.22
C ALA A 189 -58.83 29.61 -14.43
N GLY A 190 -60.14 29.38 -14.33
CA GLY A 190 -61.04 30.26 -13.57
C GLY A 190 -61.59 31.45 -14.37
N GLU A 191 -62.15 32.41 -13.64
CA GLU A 191 -62.90 33.57 -14.15
C GLU A 191 -61.95 34.66 -14.65
N LEU A 192 -62.45 35.61 -15.45
CA LEU A 192 -61.66 36.73 -15.96
C LEU A 192 -61.66 37.93 -14.99
N VAL A 193 -60.53 38.66 -14.96
CA VAL A 193 -60.36 39.87 -14.15
C VAL A 193 -60.21 41.12 -15.00
N TYR A 194 -60.68 42.26 -14.46
CA TYR A 194 -60.81 43.52 -15.19
C TYR A 194 -59.94 44.65 -14.62
N SER A 195 -59.02 44.33 -13.72
CA SER A 195 -57.99 45.24 -13.20
C SER A 195 -56.59 44.75 -13.57
N GLN A 196 -55.63 45.68 -13.64
CA GLN A 196 -54.20 45.38 -13.76
C GLN A 196 -53.51 45.21 -12.40
N ASN A 197 -54.17 45.62 -11.31
CA ASN A 197 -53.65 45.48 -9.94
C ASN A 197 -54.18 44.15 -9.38
N THR A 198 -53.44 43.06 -9.54
CA THR A 198 -53.92 41.71 -9.20
C THR A 198 -53.20 41.14 -7.99
N ILE A 199 -53.93 40.56 -7.05
CA ILE A 199 -53.43 40.07 -5.77
C ILE A 199 -53.77 38.57 -5.63
N GLY A 200 -52.80 37.77 -5.22
CA GLY A 200 -52.93 36.31 -5.06
C GLY A 200 -52.51 35.50 -6.30
N PRO A 201 -52.73 34.17 -6.28
CA PRO A 201 -53.49 33.43 -5.26
C PRO A 201 -52.76 33.22 -3.94
N ASP A 202 -53.54 33.06 -2.86
CA ASP A 202 -53.05 32.60 -1.55
C ASP A 202 -53.00 31.06 -1.56
N GLY A 203 -51.92 30.53 -2.15
CA GLY A 203 -51.73 29.10 -2.38
C GLY A 203 -52.71 28.52 -3.40
N THR A 204 -53.86 28.04 -2.92
CA THR A 204 -54.96 27.50 -3.75
C THR A 204 -56.30 28.15 -3.44
N PHE A 205 -56.30 29.37 -2.91
CA PHE A 205 -57.48 30.11 -2.48
C PHE A 205 -57.41 31.57 -2.93
N THR A 206 -58.58 32.20 -3.10
CA THR A 206 -58.71 33.65 -3.22
C THR A 206 -58.21 34.31 -1.91
N PRO A 207 -57.41 35.39 -1.96
CA PRO A 207 -57.01 36.12 -0.75
C PRO A 207 -58.22 36.62 0.03
N ALA A 208 -58.36 36.18 1.28
CA ALA A 208 -59.51 36.51 2.13
C ALA A 208 -59.50 37.94 2.68
N HIS A 209 -58.32 38.53 2.83
CA HIS A 209 -58.08 39.86 3.39
C HIS A 209 -56.81 40.45 2.78
N VAL A 210 -56.93 41.69 2.29
CA VAL A 210 -55.85 42.42 1.63
C VAL A 210 -55.80 43.87 2.11
N VAL A 211 -54.59 44.42 2.23
CA VAL A 211 -54.29 45.78 2.67
C VAL A 211 -53.42 46.50 1.63
N ARG A 212 -53.53 47.83 1.54
CA ARG A 212 -52.68 48.68 0.68
C ARG A 212 -51.50 49.25 1.48
N CYS A 213 -50.28 49.09 0.97
CA CYS A 213 -49.02 49.22 1.71
C CYS A 213 -48.07 50.28 1.13
N PRO A 214 -47.81 51.39 1.82
CA PRO A 214 -48.69 52.05 2.79
C PRO A 214 -50.00 52.57 2.14
N ASP A 215 -51.00 52.97 2.94
CA ASP A 215 -52.41 53.33 2.59
C ASP A 215 -52.73 54.08 1.27
N ILE A 216 -51.75 54.68 0.59
CA ILE A 216 -51.91 55.49 -0.62
C ILE A 216 -50.84 55.24 -1.71
N SER A 217 -49.98 54.23 -1.57
CA SER A 217 -48.95 53.87 -2.57
C SER A 217 -49.56 53.33 -3.86
N GLY A 218 -50.45 52.35 -3.74
CA GLY A 218 -50.99 51.52 -4.82
C GLY A 218 -50.60 50.04 -4.70
N ASP A 219 -49.60 49.72 -3.88
CA ASP A 219 -49.08 48.37 -3.67
C ASP A 219 -49.93 47.63 -2.61
N TRP A 220 -50.07 46.30 -2.72
CA TRP A 220 -51.04 45.52 -1.94
C TRP A 220 -50.43 44.25 -1.35
N GLU A 221 -50.78 43.92 -0.11
CA GLU A 221 -50.35 42.71 0.59
C GLU A 221 -51.52 41.81 1.02
N ILE A 222 -51.23 40.50 1.09
CA ILE A 222 -52.17 39.47 1.56
C ILE A 222 -51.99 39.28 3.06
N MET A 223 -53.08 39.40 3.82
CA MET A 223 -53.05 39.28 5.28
C MET A 223 -53.47 37.90 5.79
N PRO A 224 -52.94 37.42 6.93
CA PRO A 224 -53.19 36.06 7.41
C PRO A 224 -54.68 35.72 7.64
N PHE A 225 -55.15 34.63 7.03
CA PHE A 225 -56.54 34.16 7.10
C PHE A 225 -57.09 33.93 8.52
N ALA A 226 -56.24 33.51 9.47
CA ALA A 226 -56.69 32.92 10.74
C ALA A 226 -56.89 33.91 11.90
N ASP A 227 -56.36 35.13 11.79
CA ASP A 227 -56.09 36.02 12.93
C ASP A 227 -56.98 37.29 12.94
N LEU A 228 -58.29 37.08 13.00
CA LEU A 228 -59.31 38.15 13.05
C LEU A 228 -59.05 39.16 14.18
N GLY A 229 -58.88 40.44 13.82
CA GLY A 229 -58.59 41.53 14.76
C GLY A 229 -57.21 41.47 15.43
N ALA A 230 -56.24 40.81 14.81
CA ALA A 230 -54.81 40.91 15.14
C ALA A 230 -54.20 42.22 14.55
N PRO A 231 -52.90 42.53 14.68
CA PRO A 231 -52.40 43.89 14.46
C PRO A 231 -52.49 44.37 13.00
N PHE A 232 -52.63 43.45 12.03
CA PHE A 232 -52.69 43.72 10.59
C PHE A 232 -54.12 43.77 10.02
N ASP A 233 -55.15 43.53 10.86
CA ASP A 233 -56.56 43.66 10.48
C ASP A 233 -57.07 44.95 11.12
N THR A 234 -56.98 46.04 10.36
CA THR A 234 -56.85 47.40 10.87
C THR A 234 -58.05 48.34 10.68
N PRO A 235 -59.32 47.89 10.49
CA PRO A 235 -60.39 48.75 10.01
C PRO A 235 -60.62 50.00 10.88
N GLY A 236 -60.39 51.17 10.30
CA GLY A 236 -60.45 52.49 10.92
C GLY A 236 -59.11 53.00 11.47
N SER A 237 -58.02 52.29 11.21
CA SER A 237 -56.62 52.58 11.60
C SER A 237 -55.71 52.42 10.37
N PHE A 238 -54.52 53.05 10.41
CA PHE A 238 -53.53 52.88 9.33
C PHE A 238 -53.15 51.41 9.19
N ASN A 239 -52.99 50.95 7.95
CA ASN A 239 -52.49 49.60 7.69
C ASN A 239 -51.08 49.45 8.26
N THR A 240 -50.74 48.24 8.70
CA THR A 240 -49.37 47.83 9.00
C THR A 240 -49.04 46.64 8.12
N CYS A 241 -48.01 46.76 7.30
CA CYS A 241 -47.64 45.73 6.34
C CYS A 241 -46.37 45.01 6.79
N PRO A 242 -46.20 43.72 6.46
CA PRO A 242 -44.92 43.04 6.63
C PRO A 242 -43.88 43.69 5.72
N GLU A 243 -42.76 44.15 6.29
CA GLU A 243 -41.60 44.63 5.52
C GLU A 243 -40.97 43.45 4.74
N VAL A 244 -40.66 43.63 3.45
CA VAL A 244 -39.94 42.61 2.66
C VAL A 244 -38.45 42.84 2.83
N CYS A 245 -37.87 42.15 3.81
CA CYS A 245 -36.57 42.39 4.41
C CYS A 245 -35.31 42.30 3.50
N ASP A 246 -35.43 42.23 2.18
CA ASP A 246 -34.31 42.25 1.23
C ASP A 246 -34.57 42.92 -0.13
N ASN A 247 -35.65 43.71 -0.27
CA ASN A 247 -36.03 44.32 -1.55
C ASN A 247 -35.44 45.75 -1.78
N GLY A 248 -34.87 46.40 -0.76
CA GLY A 248 -34.32 47.76 -0.84
C GLY A 248 -35.35 48.89 -0.70
N ALA A 249 -36.56 48.59 -0.24
CA ALA A 249 -37.68 49.51 -0.05
C ALA A 249 -37.98 49.77 1.44
N ASP A 250 -39.13 50.39 1.68
CA ASP A 250 -39.74 50.84 2.94
C ASP A 250 -41.22 50.51 2.72
N ASP A 251 -41.57 49.22 2.82
CA ASP A 251 -42.83 48.66 2.32
C ASP A 251 -44.00 48.99 3.26
N ASP A 252 -43.73 49.09 4.57
CA ASP A 252 -44.71 49.52 5.57
C ASP A 252 -44.82 51.07 5.68
N GLY A 253 -43.80 51.82 5.25
CA GLY A 253 -43.77 53.28 5.23
C GLY A 253 -43.36 53.95 6.54
N ASP A 254 -42.79 53.22 7.50
CA ASP A 254 -42.21 53.69 8.77
C ASP A 254 -41.02 54.65 8.53
N GLY A 255 -40.19 54.36 7.52
CA GLY A 255 -39.04 55.16 7.10
C GLY A 255 -37.66 54.59 7.45
N ASP A 256 -37.59 53.41 8.08
CA ASP A 256 -36.43 52.50 7.97
C ASP A 256 -36.60 51.59 6.72
N THR A 257 -35.69 50.63 6.46
CA THR A 257 -35.65 49.83 5.20
C THR A 257 -34.95 48.49 5.41
N ASP A 258 -35.48 47.39 4.90
CA ASP A 258 -34.88 46.04 5.01
C ASP A 258 -34.41 45.75 6.47
N CYS A 259 -33.17 45.28 6.63
CA CYS A 259 -32.50 45.00 7.89
C CYS A 259 -32.13 46.23 8.74
N ALA A 260 -32.46 47.45 8.30
CA ALA A 260 -32.47 48.61 9.19
C ALA A 260 -33.79 48.67 10.00
N ASP A 261 -34.85 48.04 9.49
CA ASP A 261 -36.16 47.96 10.12
C ASP A 261 -36.15 47.04 11.36
N LEU A 262 -37.08 47.31 12.28
CA LEU A 262 -37.26 46.54 13.51
C LEU A 262 -38.19 45.33 13.33
N ASP A 263 -39.09 45.35 12.34
CA ASP A 263 -40.00 44.24 12.06
C ASP A 263 -39.29 43.12 11.26
N CYS A 264 -38.20 43.45 10.56
CA CYS A 264 -37.20 42.51 10.04
C CYS A 264 -36.29 41.86 11.11
N ALA A 265 -36.54 42.09 12.41
CA ALA A 265 -35.70 41.59 13.50
C ALA A 265 -35.78 40.06 13.66
N GLY A 266 -34.91 39.35 12.95
CA GLY A 266 -34.83 37.90 12.94
C GLY A 266 -35.21 37.27 11.60
N ASP A 267 -35.45 38.08 10.57
CA ASP A 267 -35.63 37.57 9.22
C ASP A 267 -34.34 36.88 8.71
N PRO A 268 -34.44 35.75 8.00
CA PRO A 268 -33.31 35.09 7.35
C PRO A 268 -32.43 35.96 6.45
N SER A 269 -32.96 37.00 5.78
CA SER A 269 -32.15 37.94 4.98
C SER A 269 -31.25 38.85 5.83
N CYS A 270 -31.67 39.11 7.08
CA CYS A 270 -31.07 40.10 7.96
C CYS A 270 -30.10 39.53 9.00
N ALA A 271 -29.79 38.24 8.87
CA ALA A 271 -28.62 37.68 9.51
C ALA A 271 -27.32 38.31 8.96
N PRO A 272 -26.22 38.30 9.73
CA PRO A 272 -24.93 38.74 9.22
C PRO A 272 -24.47 37.85 8.07
N THR A 273 -24.21 38.45 6.90
CA THR A 273 -23.76 37.77 5.69
C THR A 273 -22.65 36.74 5.96
N PRO A 274 -22.77 35.50 5.45
CA PRO A 274 -21.77 34.45 5.66
C PRO A 274 -20.39 34.87 5.12
N PRO A 275 -19.27 34.44 5.75
CA PRO A 275 -17.93 34.75 5.25
C PRO A 275 -17.62 34.23 3.83
N ASN A 276 -18.44 33.30 3.34
CA ASN A 276 -18.33 32.61 2.05
C ASN A 276 -19.56 32.83 1.15
N ASP A 277 -20.19 34.01 1.28
CA ASP A 277 -21.26 34.50 0.41
C ASP A 277 -20.80 34.65 -1.05
N ASP A 278 -19.78 35.47 -1.32
CA ASP A 278 -19.17 35.58 -2.65
C ASP A 278 -18.44 34.29 -3.04
N CYS A 279 -18.55 33.85 -4.30
CA CYS A 279 -17.74 32.76 -4.88
C CYS A 279 -16.23 32.96 -4.66
N THR A 280 -15.77 34.22 -4.77
CA THR A 280 -14.35 34.57 -4.55
C THR A 280 -13.88 34.45 -3.10
N ALA A 281 -14.80 34.22 -2.16
CA ALA A 281 -14.58 34.02 -0.74
C ALA A 281 -14.89 32.57 -0.27
N ALA A 282 -15.01 31.63 -1.21
CA ALA A 282 -15.27 30.21 -0.94
C ALA A 282 -14.41 29.66 0.22
N THR A 283 -15.06 29.02 1.20
CA THR A 283 -14.34 28.47 2.35
C THR A 283 -13.65 27.16 1.99
N ALA A 284 -12.34 27.10 2.17
CA ALA A 284 -11.56 25.89 1.95
C ALA A 284 -11.92 24.79 2.97
N LEU A 285 -12.19 23.58 2.49
CA LEU A 285 -12.46 22.41 3.32
C LEU A 285 -11.86 21.12 2.68
N ILE A 286 -11.83 20.08 3.51
CA ILE A 286 -11.49 18.69 3.16
C ILE A 286 -12.71 17.82 3.55
N GLU A 287 -12.55 16.51 3.71
CA GLU A 287 -13.60 15.62 4.19
C GLU A 287 -14.02 15.94 5.65
N GLY A 288 -15.27 15.66 5.98
CA GLY A 288 -15.82 15.87 7.31
C GLY A 288 -17.26 16.37 7.31
N VAL A 289 -17.64 16.98 8.43
CA VAL A 289 -19.01 17.43 8.72
C VAL A 289 -18.98 18.92 9.01
N PHE A 290 -19.50 19.72 8.10
CA PHE A 290 -19.39 21.18 8.10
C PHE A 290 -20.76 21.83 8.24
N GLY A 291 -21.02 22.44 9.39
CA GLY A 291 -22.20 23.29 9.57
C GLY A 291 -22.09 24.54 8.70
N PHE A 292 -23.16 24.87 7.98
CA PHE A 292 -23.25 26.04 7.11
C PHE A 292 -24.54 26.82 7.35
N THR A 293 -24.58 28.06 6.85
CA THR A 293 -25.75 28.92 6.91
C THR A 293 -25.84 29.77 5.64
N THR A 294 -27.01 29.82 5.01
CA THR A 294 -27.38 30.74 3.93
C THR A 294 -28.20 31.92 4.46
N LEU A 295 -28.31 32.07 5.79
CA LEU A 295 -28.91 33.26 6.38
C LEU A 295 -28.04 34.48 6.06
N GLY A 296 -28.63 35.52 5.48
CA GLY A 296 -27.95 36.76 5.06
C GLY A 296 -27.10 36.64 3.79
N SER A 297 -27.21 35.54 3.03
CA SER A 297 -26.54 35.41 1.73
C SER A 297 -27.27 36.13 0.59
N SER A 298 -26.48 36.58 -0.37
CA SER A 298 -26.88 37.10 -1.67
C SER A 298 -26.80 36.00 -2.74
N THR A 299 -27.05 36.32 -4.02
CA THR A 299 -26.85 35.35 -5.11
C THR A 299 -25.78 35.87 -6.08
N ASP A 300 -24.64 35.19 -6.18
CA ASP A 300 -23.58 35.51 -7.16
C ASP A 300 -23.37 34.43 -8.23
N GLY A 301 -23.81 33.19 -7.97
CA GLY A 301 -23.62 32.03 -8.85
C GLY A 301 -24.66 31.77 -9.94
N PRO A 302 -24.46 30.69 -10.72
CA PRO A 302 -25.46 30.17 -11.65
C PRO A 302 -26.69 29.61 -10.90
N THR A 303 -27.89 29.92 -11.40
CA THR A 303 -29.16 29.63 -10.71
C THR A 303 -29.94 28.45 -11.30
N ASN A 304 -29.36 27.79 -12.31
CA ASN A 304 -30.02 26.79 -13.17
C ASN A 304 -30.03 25.36 -12.60
N CYS A 305 -29.31 25.08 -11.51
CA CYS A 305 -29.42 23.79 -10.83
C CYS A 305 -30.82 23.66 -10.17
N GLY A 306 -31.50 22.53 -10.40
CA GLY A 306 -32.88 22.29 -9.93
C GLY A 306 -33.97 23.21 -10.50
N GLY A 307 -33.58 24.23 -11.27
CA GLY A 307 -34.46 25.24 -11.86
C GLY A 307 -34.53 26.57 -11.11
N SER A 308 -34.01 26.66 -9.87
CA SER A 308 -33.99 27.91 -9.09
C SER A 308 -33.09 27.82 -7.85
N LEU A 309 -31.77 27.67 -8.03
CA LEU A 309 -30.78 27.79 -6.95
C LEU A 309 -30.46 29.27 -6.73
N LEU A 310 -30.81 29.81 -5.55
CA LEU A 310 -30.60 31.22 -5.17
C LEU A 310 -30.05 31.32 -3.74
N ASN A 311 -29.61 32.51 -3.35
CA ASN A 311 -29.08 32.82 -2.01
C ASN A 311 -27.94 31.86 -1.61
N ASP A 312 -26.88 31.84 -2.40
CA ASP A 312 -25.85 30.83 -2.37
C ASP A 312 -24.67 31.14 -1.43
N ILE A 313 -23.95 30.08 -1.07
CA ILE A 313 -22.67 30.12 -0.37
C ILE A 313 -21.72 29.12 -1.01
N TRP A 314 -20.42 29.37 -0.84
CA TRP A 314 -19.38 28.65 -1.57
C TRP A 314 -18.37 27.93 -0.68
N PHE A 315 -17.96 26.75 -1.13
CA PHE A 315 -16.85 26.00 -0.56
C PHE A 315 -15.85 25.59 -1.64
N LEU A 316 -14.57 25.57 -1.27
CA LEU A 316 -13.50 25.02 -2.10
C LEU A 316 -13.01 23.74 -1.46
N TYR A 317 -13.31 22.60 -2.08
CA TYR A 317 -12.93 21.28 -1.60
C TYR A 317 -11.67 20.81 -2.29
N THR A 318 -10.59 20.68 -1.53
CA THR A 318 -9.40 19.96 -1.96
C THR A 318 -9.59 18.51 -1.52
N ALA A 319 -9.75 17.58 -2.47
CA ALA A 319 -9.96 16.18 -2.15
C ALA A 319 -8.69 15.56 -1.52
N SER A 320 -8.83 14.80 -0.43
CA SER A 320 -7.71 14.01 0.11
C SER A 320 -7.68 12.56 -0.37
N CYS A 321 -8.79 12.06 -0.90
CA CYS A 321 -8.90 10.78 -1.61
C CYS A 321 -9.19 10.98 -3.10
N SER A 322 -8.95 9.92 -3.89
CA SER A 322 -9.54 9.75 -5.23
C SER A 322 -10.80 8.87 -5.14
N GLY A 323 -11.64 8.86 -6.17
CA GLY A 323 -12.86 8.05 -6.25
C GLY A 323 -14.14 8.78 -5.86
N THR A 324 -15.23 8.02 -5.69
CA THR A 324 -16.59 8.57 -5.52
C THR A 324 -16.82 9.19 -4.14
N VAL A 325 -16.53 10.48 -4.01
CA VAL A 325 -16.82 11.28 -2.82
C VAL A 325 -18.32 11.59 -2.77
N THR A 326 -18.91 11.40 -1.59
CA THR A 326 -20.32 11.73 -1.31
C THR A 326 -20.42 13.10 -0.67
N PHE A 327 -21.17 14.01 -1.29
CA PHE A 327 -21.53 15.33 -0.80
C PHE A 327 -23.01 15.33 -0.44
N SER A 328 -23.32 15.29 0.85
CA SER A 328 -24.69 15.08 1.33
C SER A 328 -25.11 16.15 2.31
N THR A 329 -26.33 16.66 2.14
CA THR A 329 -27.01 17.49 3.15
C THR A 329 -28.19 16.76 3.79
N CYS A 330 -28.37 15.45 3.52
CA CYS A 330 -29.55 14.70 3.95
C CYS A 330 -29.81 14.75 5.46
N ASN A 331 -31.07 15.03 5.81
CA ASN A 331 -31.63 15.14 7.16
C ASN A 331 -30.97 16.22 8.03
N SER A 332 -30.46 17.30 7.44
CA SER A 332 -29.64 18.29 8.15
C SER A 332 -30.10 19.75 8.02
N ALA A 333 -30.78 20.10 6.93
CA ALA A 333 -31.21 21.46 6.66
C ALA A 333 -32.59 21.77 7.29
N ASN A 334 -32.81 23.05 7.60
CA ASN A 334 -34.12 23.57 8.04
C ASN A 334 -34.89 24.30 6.93
N PHE A 335 -34.39 24.23 5.69
CA PHE A 335 -34.92 24.82 4.46
C PHE A 335 -34.78 23.81 3.30
N ASN A 336 -35.10 24.18 2.07
CA ASN A 336 -34.91 23.36 0.87
C ASN A 336 -33.61 23.73 0.11
N PRO A 337 -32.45 23.15 0.46
CA PRO A 337 -31.19 23.37 -0.26
C PRO A 337 -31.17 22.78 -1.67
N GLN A 338 -30.28 23.32 -2.50
CA GLN A 338 -29.91 22.87 -3.84
C GLN A 338 -28.38 22.90 -3.90
N MET A 339 -27.75 21.94 -4.59
CA MET A 339 -26.28 21.83 -4.64
C MET A 339 -25.76 21.68 -6.07
N ALA A 340 -24.72 22.42 -6.43
CA ALA A 340 -23.98 22.25 -7.67
C ALA A 340 -22.47 22.20 -7.40
N ILE A 341 -21.74 21.35 -8.13
CA ILE A 341 -20.28 21.20 -8.01
C ILE A 341 -19.63 21.48 -9.36
N TYR A 342 -18.57 22.28 -9.35
CA TYR A 342 -17.81 22.75 -10.51
C TYR A 342 -16.33 22.36 -10.35
N PRO A 343 -15.53 22.32 -11.44
CA PRO A 343 -14.08 22.19 -11.31
C PRO A 343 -13.54 23.39 -10.51
N GLY A 344 -12.62 23.19 -9.56
CA GLY A 344 -12.05 24.26 -8.73
C GLY A 344 -11.22 25.29 -9.52
N SER A 345 -10.80 24.92 -10.73
CA SER A 345 -10.18 25.83 -11.71
C SER A 345 -11.17 26.76 -12.43
N SER A 346 -12.47 26.67 -12.12
CA SER A 346 -13.51 27.54 -12.71
C SER A 346 -13.28 29.02 -12.38
N PRO A 347 -13.64 29.95 -13.29
CA PRO A 347 -13.75 31.35 -12.91
C PRO A 347 -14.85 31.52 -11.85
N CYS A 348 -14.72 32.52 -10.98
CA CYS A 348 -15.78 32.91 -10.05
C CYS A 348 -16.53 34.16 -10.54
N PRO A 349 -17.88 34.15 -10.59
CA PRO A 349 -18.74 32.95 -10.53
C PRO A 349 -18.56 32.05 -11.79
N PRO A 350 -18.86 30.73 -11.70
CA PRO A 350 -18.79 29.80 -12.82
C PRO A 350 -19.72 30.16 -13.98
N ALA A 351 -19.55 29.49 -15.11
CA ALA A 351 -20.45 29.67 -16.26
C ALA A 351 -21.76 28.90 -16.05
N VAL A 352 -22.85 29.43 -16.60
CA VAL A 352 -24.14 28.73 -16.65
C VAL A 352 -23.97 27.39 -17.37
N ASP A 353 -24.61 26.34 -16.83
CA ASP A 353 -24.50 24.94 -17.28
C ASP A 353 -23.08 24.34 -17.22
N SER A 354 -22.12 24.92 -16.48
CA SER A 354 -20.74 24.38 -16.36
C SER A 354 -20.46 23.56 -15.10
N PHE A 355 -21.49 23.12 -14.38
CA PHE A 355 -21.33 22.19 -13.26
C PHE A 355 -20.96 20.79 -13.76
N ILE A 356 -20.15 20.06 -12.99
CA ILE A 356 -19.89 18.62 -13.17
C ILE A 356 -21.12 17.84 -12.73
N ALA A 357 -21.65 18.19 -11.57
CA ALA A 357 -22.81 17.57 -10.95
C ALA A 357 -23.73 18.64 -10.35
N CYS A 358 -25.03 18.36 -10.35
CA CYS A 358 -26.07 19.18 -9.75
C CYS A 358 -27.13 18.23 -9.19
N ASP A 359 -27.58 18.48 -7.96
CA ASP A 359 -28.74 17.83 -7.39
C ASP A 359 -29.63 18.83 -6.66
N ALA A 360 -30.92 18.51 -6.67
CA ALA A 360 -32.04 19.35 -6.29
C ALA A 360 -33.05 18.62 -5.39
N GLY A 361 -32.73 17.40 -4.93
CA GLY A 361 -33.55 16.70 -3.94
C GLY A 361 -33.51 15.17 -3.98
N SER A 362 -32.36 14.53 -4.24
CA SER A 362 -32.29 13.06 -4.34
C SER A 362 -32.40 12.31 -2.99
N CYS A 363 -32.13 12.97 -1.85
CA CYS A 363 -32.16 12.35 -0.52
C CYS A 363 -33.49 11.65 -0.23
N SER A 364 -33.47 10.32 -0.09
CA SER A 364 -34.69 9.54 0.10
C SER A 364 -35.37 9.83 1.45
N GLY A 365 -36.46 10.61 1.40
CA GLY A 365 -37.34 10.88 2.55
C GLY A 365 -37.26 12.29 3.11
N SER A 366 -36.17 13.02 2.88
CA SER A 366 -36.03 14.43 3.27
C SER A 366 -36.10 15.39 2.09
N GLY A 367 -35.68 14.98 0.88
CA GLY A 367 -35.76 15.80 -0.33
C GLY A 367 -34.68 16.87 -0.47
N GLU A 368 -33.62 16.81 0.34
CA GLU A 368 -32.38 17.59 0.19
C GLU A 368 -31.46 16.97 -0.91
N PRO A 369 -30.38 17.65 -1.33
CA PRO A 369 -29.44 17.11 -2.30
C PRO A 369 -28.37 16.20 -1.70
N GLU A 370 -28.03 15.19 -2.49
CA GLU A 370 -26.91 14.25 -2.31
C GLU A 370 -26.24 14.02 -3.68
N ILE A 371 -24.94 14.31 -3.76
CA ILE A 371 -24.15 14.18 -4.98
C ILE A 371 -23.03 13.16 -4.75
N PHE A 372 -22.96 12.20 -5.66
CA PHE A 372 -21.83 11.29 -5.83
C PHE A 372 -20.96 11.86 -6.95
N LEU A 373 -19.70 12.16 -6.64
CA LEU A 373 -18.76 12.77 -7.57
C LEU A 373 -17.44 12.00 -7.53
N ASP A 374 -17.01 11.54 -8.70
CA ASP A 374 -15.67 10.98 -8.89
C ASP A 374 -14.63 12.11 -8.77
N ALA A 375 -13.85 12.07 -7.70
CA ALA A 375 -12.86 13.07 -7.32
C ALA A 375 -11.43 12.53 -7.50
N ILE A 376 -10.44 13.41 -7.64
CA ILE A 376 -9.02 13.05 -7.73
C ILE A 376 -8.28 13.66 -6.54
N ALA A 377 -7.48 12.86 -5.83
CA ALA A 377 -6.71 13.32 -4.68
C ALA A 377 -5.81 14.52 -5.04
N GLY A 378 -5.95 15.62 -4.30
CA GLY A 378 -5.22 16.87 -4.51
C GLY A 378 -5.81 17.82 -5.56
N GLU A 379 -6.86 17.44 -6.30
CA GLU A 379 -7.62 18.38 -7.13
C GLU A 379 -8.62 19.18 -6.29
N ASP A 380 -8.88 20.41 -6.75
CA ASP A 380 -9.85 21.32 -6.14
C ASP A 380 -11.21 21.23 -6.87
N TYR A 381 -12.29 21.27 -6.10
CA TYR A 381 -13.68 21.31 -6.55
C TYR A 381 -14.41 22.48 -5.88
N LEU A 382 -15.19 23.22 -6.65
CA LEU A 382 -15.92 24.38 -6.15
C LEU A 382 -17.39 23.99 -5.96
N ILE A 383 -17.88 24.07 -4.72
CA ILE A 383 -19.22 23.66 -4.31
C ILE A 383 -20.07 24.90 -4.06
N GLN A 384 -21.24 24.95 -4.69
CA GLN A 384 -22.27 25.96 -4.53
C GLN A 384 -23.45 25.33 -3.77
N ILE A 385 -23.89 25.95 -2.68
CA ILE A 385 -25.12 25.55 -1.96
C ILE A 385 -26.00 26.79 -1.85
N GLY A 386 -27.21 26.72 -2.38
CA GLY A 386 -28.24 27.75 -2.23
C GLY A 386 -29.59 27.13 -1.86
N GLY A 387 -30.63 27.95 -1.70
CA GLY A 387 -31.99 27.49 -1.50
C GLY A 387 -32.84 27.53 -2.76
N PHE A 388 -33.80 26.61 -2.84
CA PHE A 388 -34.83 26.61 -3.88
C PHE A 388 -35.67 27.90 -3.78
N ASN A 389 -35.81 28.64 -4.89
CA ASN A 389 -36.59 29.90 -4.95
C ASN A 389 -36.18 30.97 -3.90
N GLY A 390 -34.94 30.92 -3.41
CA GLY A 390 -34.42 31.92 -2.47
C GLY A 390 -34.69 31.61 -1.00
N GLU A 391 -35.16 30.41 -0.66
CA GLU A 391 -35.15 29.96 0.74
C GLU A 391 -33.75 30.11 1.38
N ARG A 392 -33.70 30.52 2.65
CA ARG A 392 -32.46 30.67 3.43
C ARG A 392 -32.58 29.88 4.72
N GLY A 393 -31.48 29.30 5.21
CA GLY A 393 -31.49 28.49 6.41
C GLY A 393 -30.12 28.03 6.88
N ASP A 394 -30.13 27.15 7.88
CA ASP A 394 -28.96 26.45 8.40
C ASP A 394 -28.98 24.99 7.92
N GLY A 395 -27.80 24.41 7.70
CA GLY A 395 -27.66 23.01 7.30
C GLY A 395 -26.29 22.44 7.66
N THR A 396 -26.05 21.19 7.27
CA THR A 396 -24.74 20.55 7.42
C THR A 396 -24.33 19.87 6.12
N LEU A 397 -23.20 20.28 5.57
CA LEU A 397 -22.56 19.62 4.45
C LEU A 397 -21.69 18.50 5.02
N THR A 398 -22.07 17.25 4.76
CA THR A 398 -21.25 16.08 5.02
C THR A 398 -20.51 15.73 3.73
N ILE A 399 -19.19 15.71 3.81
CA ILE A 399 -18.31 15.25 2.74
C ILE A 399 -17.61 14.01 3.25
N SER A 400 -17.88 12.88 2.64
CA SER A 400 -17.24 11.61 2.95
C SER A 400 -16.66 11.00 1.70
N CYS A 401 -15.35 10.75 1.70
CA CYS A 401 -14.80 9.63 0.94
C CYS A 401 -15.54 8.33 1.34
N PRO A 402 -15.50 7.29 0.50
CA PRO A 402 -15.74 5.92 0.97
C PRO A 402 -14.84 5.57 2.18
N PRO A 403 -15.06 4.41 2.83
CA PRO A 403 -14.02 3.80 3.67
C PRO A 403 -12.67 3.77 2.92
N ALA A 404 -11.56 3.63 3.65
CA ALA A 404 -10.25 3.48 3.02
C ALA A 404 -10.21 2.14 2.27
N ASP A 405 -10.59 2.24 1.01
CA ASP A 405 -10.62 1.26 -0.06
C ASP A 405 -9.84 1.99 -1.16
N CYS A 406 -8.74 1.38 -1.59
CA CYS A 406 -7.83 2.01 -2.55
C CYS A 406 -8.26 1.75 -4.01
N HIS A 407 -9.39 1.09 -4.26
CA HIS A 407 -9.78 0.53 -5.54
C HIS A 407 -10.35 1.56 -6.55
N GLN A 408 -10.12 2.86 -6.40
CA GLN A 408 -10.73 3.91 -7.24
C GLN A 408 -9.74 4.91 -7.87
N PHE A 409 -10.02 5.27 -9.12
CA PHE A 409 -9.07 5.90 -10.05
C PHE A 409 -8.75 7.38 -9.73
N PRO A 410 -7.52 7.91 -10.00
CA PRO A 410 -6.32 7.21 -10.49
C PRO A 410 -5.82 6.19 -9.49
N ASN A 411 -5.68 4.95 -9.98
CA ASN A 411 -5.51 3.75 -9.17
C ASN A 411 -4.20 3.83 -8.34
N PRO A 412 -4.25 3.87 -7.00
CA PRO A 412 -3.08 3.71 -6.14
C PRO A 412 -2.71 2.22 -5.95
N ASN A 413 -3.54 1.27 -6.36
CA ASN A 413 -3.22 -0.15 -6.30
C ASN A 413 -2.05 -0.50 -7.20
N ILE A 414 -1.35 -1.57 -6.83
CA ILE A 414 -0.46 -2.26 -7.76
C ILE A 414 -1.34 -3.23 -8.54
N GLU A 415 -1.54 -2.92 -9.81
CA GLU A 415 -2.24 -3.77 -10.77
C GLU A 415 -1.25 -4.78 -11.35
N TYR A 416 -1.58 -6.07 -11.27
CA TYR A 416 -0.82 -7.13 -11.93
C TYR A 416 -1.73 -7.86 -12.91
N ASP A 417 -1.47 -7.69 -14.20
CA ASP A 417 -2.27 -8.31 -15.25
C ASP A 417 -1.99 -9.82 -15.40
N GLY A 418 -3.08 -10.58 -15.44
CA GLY A 418 -3.10 -11.99 -15.78
C GLY A 418 -2.80 -12.18 -17.25
N PHE A 419 -1.65 -12.79 -17.54
CA PHE A 419 -1.29 -13.14 -18.91
C PHE A 419 -2.22 -14.24 -19.47
N VAL A 420 -3.33 -13.81 -20.07
CA VAL A 420 -4.28 -14.70 -20.73
C VAL A 420 -3.88 -14.87 -22.19
N GLY A 421 -3.17 -15.96 -22.52
CA GLY A 421 -2.79 -16.20 -23.90
C GLY A 421 -1.83 -17.36 -24.15
N THR A 422 -0.96 -17.19 -25.16
CA THR A 422 0.12 -18.16 -25.46
C THR A 422 1.47 -17.61 -25.04
N LEU A 423 2.06 -18.18 -23.99
CA LEU A 423 3.46 -17.99 -23.65
C LEU A 423 4.31 -18.98 -24.44
N VAL A 424 5.34 -18.48 -25.12
CA VAL A 424 6.37 -19.32 -25.75
C VAL A 424 7.73 -18.66 -25.59
N SER A 425 8.70 -19.44 -25.13
CA SER A 425 10.08 -19.02 -24.93
C SER A 425 11.05 -19.91 -25.71
N ASN A 426 12.25 -19.39 -25.92
CA ASN A 426 13.40 -20.18 -26.34
C ASN A 426 14.64 -19.72 -25.57
N ALA A 427 15.50 -20.67 -25.21
CA ALA A 427 16.78 -20.43 -24.55
C ALA A 427 17.92 -20.83 -25.50
N PRO A 428 18.23 -20.02 -26.53
CA PRO A 428 19.10 -20.44 -27.62
C PRO A 428 20.59 -20.41 -27.26
N ALA A 429 20.99 -19.73 -26.17
CA ALA A 429 22.38 -19.39 -25.84
C ALA A 429 23.14 -18.82 -27.06
N ALA A 430 22.48 -17.93 -27.82
CA ALA A 430 22.95 -17.48 -29.12
C ALA A 430 24.04 -16.40 -28.94
N PRO A 431 25.26 -16.58 -29.47
CA PRO A 431 26.36 -15.65 -29.23
C PRO A 431 26.13 -14.30 -29.92
N ILE A 432 26.13 -13.23 -29.13
CA ILE A 432 26.09 -11.83 -29.56
C ILE A 432 27.53 -11.40 -29.88
N THR A 433 27.76 -10.90 -31.10
CA THR A 433 29.10 -10.51 -31.56
C THR A 433 29.08 -9.21 -32.37
N ASP A 434 30.17 -8.44 -32.29
CA ASP A 434 30.40 -7.23 -33.10
C ASP A 434 30.55 -7.47 -34.62
N THR A 435 30.55 -8.74 -35.06
CA THR A 435 30.78 -9.11 -36.47
C THR A 435 29.50 -9.37 -37.27
N ALA A 436 28.41 -9.73 -36.61
CA ALA A 436 27.11 -10.01 -37.20
C ALA A 436 26.02 -9.99 -36.11
N PRO A 437 24.80 -9.52 -36.40
CA PRO A 437 23.68 -9.63 -35.48
C PRO A 437 23.41 -11.09 -35.10
N ALA A 438 23.17 -11.33 -33.81
CA ALA A 438 22.50 -12.53 -33.36
C ALA A 438 21.03 -12.50 -33.82
N PHE A 439 20.49 -13.68 -34.09
CA PHE A 439 19.07 -13.84 -34.38
C PHE A 439 18.62 -15.20 -33.88
N ASP A 440 17.38 -15.26 -33.41
CA ASP A 440 16.73 -16.52 -33.03
C ASP A 440 15.25 -16.49 -33.44
N LEU A 441 14.59 -17.65 -33.49
CA LEU A 441 13.23 -17.81 -34.01
C LEU A 441 12.36 -18.67 -33.08
N ILE A 442 11.13 -18.21 -32.83
CA ILE A 442 10.08 -18.95 -32.11
C ILE A 442 8.95 -19.29 -33.10
N ASP A 443 8.61 -20.57 -33.23
CA ASP A 443 7.48 -21.04 -34.04
C ASP A 443 6.21 -21.15 -33.17
N VAL A 444 5.33 -20.14 -33.26
CA VAL A 444 4.02 -20.12 -32.60
C VAL A 444 3.06 -21.01 -33.39
N THR A 445 2.61 -22.12 -32.79
CA THR A 445 1.80 -23.15 -33.48
C THR A 445 0.33 -23.22 -33.06
N SER A 446 -0.06 -22.50 -31.99
CA SER A 446 -1.39 -22.52 -31.39
C SER A 446 -1.90 -21.13 -30.95
N GLY A 447 -1.46 -20.07 -31.64
CA GLY A 447 -1.93 -18.70 -31.43
C GLY A 447 -3.23 -18.39 -32.17
N GLY A 448 -3.95 -17.37 -31.70
CA GLY A 448 -5.15 -16.80 -32.28
C GLY A 448 -4.87 -15.47 -32.97
N THR A 449 -5.68 -14.47 -32.63
CA THR A 449 -5.44 -13.06 -32.95
C THR A 449 -4.77 -12.42 -31.74
N ILE A 450 -3.72 -11.62 -31.97
CA ILE A 450 -3.05 -10.84 -30.93
C ILE A 450 -4.03 -9.77 -30.42
N ALA A 451 -4.29 -9.76 -29.12
CA ALA A 451 -4.98 -8.68 -28.43
C ALA A 451 -3.99 -7.66 -27.85
N ASP A 452 -2.81 -8.16 -27.44
CA ASP A 452 -1.67 -7.44 -26.86
C ASP A 452 -0.42 -8.36 -26.97
N LEU A 453 0.81 -7.82 -26.84
CA LEU A 453 2.09 -8.54 -26.98
C LEU A 453 3.21 -8.01 -26.09
N ASP A 454 3.68 -8.88 -25.18
CA ASP A 454 4.93 -8.69 -24.44
C ASP A 454 6.11 -9.44 -25.07
N VAL A 455 7.32 -8.89 -24.88
CA VAL A 455 8.58 -9.55 -25.28
C VAL A 455 9.60 -9.54 -24.14
N GLY A 456 9.82 -10.71 -23.52
CA GLY A 456 10.86 -10.90 -22.51
C GLY A 456 12.22 -11.21 -23.14
N VAL A 457 13.30 -10.66 -22.58
CA VAL A 457 14.70 -10.97 -22.97
C VAL A 457 15.60 -11.15 -21.74
N GLU A 458 16.51 -12.10 -21.84
CA GLU A 458 17.58 -12.39 -20.88
C GLU A 458 18.89 -12.50 -21.66
N ILE A 459 19.82 -11.59 -21.38
CA ILE A 459 21.06 -11.37 -22.14
C ILE A 459 22.22 -11.15 -21.15
N THR A 460 23.15 -12.10 -21.10
CA THR A 460 24.48 -11.87 -20.55
C THR A 460 25.30 -11.06 -21.55
N HIS A 461 25.86 -9.91 -21.15
CA HIS A 461 26.76 -9.12 -21.97
C HIS A 461 27.83 -8.43 -21.10
N ALA A 462 28.81 -7.78 -21.72
CA ALA A 462 29.84 -7.03 -20.98
C ALA A 462 29.62 -5.51 -21.02
N PHE A 463 28.47 -5.07 -21.55
CA PHE A 463 27.97 -3.69 -21.68
C PHE A 463 26.73 -3.71 -22.60
N ILE A 464 25.51 -3.78 -22.06
CA ILE A 464 24.29 -3.81 -22.91
C ILE A 464 24.02 -2.49 -23.64
N GLY A 465 24.62 -1.37 -23.23
CA GLY A 465 24.54 -0.08 -23.92
C GLY A 465 25.01 -0.11 -25.39
N ASN A 466 25.64 -1.20 -25.85
CA ASN A 466 26.05 -1.38 -27.25
C ASN A 466 24.99 -2.08 -28.13
N LEU A 467 23.85 -2.52 -27.57
CA LEU A 467 22.89 -3.38 -28.27
C LEU A 467 21.76 -2.58 -28.94
N ASP A 468 21.41 -2.94 -30.17
CA ASP A 468 20.11 -2.69 -30.79
C ASP A 468 19.31 -4.00 -30.77
N ILE A 469 18.05 -3.99 -30.31
CA ILE A 469 17.16 -5.17 -30.23
C ILE A 469 15.86 -4.88 -30.99
N ASP A 470 15.56 -5.72 -31.99
CA ASP A 470 14.34 -5.65 -32.81
C ASP A 470 13.56 -6.98 -32.71
N VAL A 471 12.23 -6.90 -32.56
CA VAL A 471 11.30 -8.05 -32.68
C VAL A 471 10.56 -8.00 -34.01
N VAL A 472 10.31 -9.17 -34.62
CA VAL A 472 9.67 -9.31 -35.94
C VAL A 472 8.58 -10.38 -35.92
N ALA A 473 7.37 -9.99 -36.29
CA ALA A 473 6.20 -10.89 -36.38
C ALA A 473 6.13 -11.67 -37.71
N PRO A 474 5.35 -12.76 -37.79
CA PRO A 474 5.08 -13.52 -39.01
C PRO A 474 4.47 -12.68 -40.14
N SER A 475 3.80 -11.58 -39.80
CA SER A 475 3.25 -10.56 -40.69
C SER A 475 4.32 -9.72 -41.41
N GLN A 476 5.55 -9.70 -40.89
CA GLN A 476 6.65 -8.74 -41.17
C GLN A 476 6.45 -7.34 -40.56
N THR A 477 5.55 -7.18 -39.59
CA THR A 477 5.61 -6.04 -38.66
C THR A 477 6.88 -6.21 -37.80
N GLN A 478 7.61 -5.12 -37.58
CA GLN A 478 8.88 -5.08 -36.85
C GLN A 478 8.86 -3.87 -35.93
N ILE A 479 9.27 -4.06 -34.67
CA ILE A 479 9.36 -3.00 -33.64
C ILE A 479 10.72 -3.08 -32.99
N ARG A 480 11.33 -1.91 -32.73
CA ARG A 480 12.56 -1.79 -31.97
C ARG A 480 12.26 -1.67 -30.47
N LEU A 481 12.70 -2.68 -29.73
CA LEU A 481 12.54 -2.76 -28.27
C LEU A 481 13.61 -1.94 -27.56
N TYR A 482 14.86 -2.09 -27.97
CA TYR A 482 16.02 -1.42 -27.36
C TYR A 482 16.94 -0.83 -28.43
N GLN A 483 17.55 0.31 -28.12
CA GLN A 483 18.52 1.01 -28.96
C GLN A 483 19.74 1.32 -28.09
N SER A 484 20.95 1.24 -28.67
CA SER A 484 22.20 1.53 -27.96
C SER A 484 22.16 2.82 -27.10
N GLU A 485 22.44 2.68 -25.81
CA GLU A 485 22.26 3.69 -24.77
C GLU A 485 23.60 4.09 -24.13
N THR A 486 23.60 5.10 -23.26
CA THR A 486 24.72 5.37 -22.35
C THR A 486 24.67 4.55 -21.05
N ASN A 487 23.80 3.53 -20.99
CA ASN A 487 23.73 2.62 -19.85
C ASN A 487 25.07 1.89 -19.66
N SER A 488 25.51 1.74 -18.41
CA SER A 488 26.72 1.03 -18.01
C SER A 488 26.48 -0.33 -17.39
N ASP A 489 25.23 -0.81 -17.38
CA ASP A 489 24.90 -2.17 -16.97
C ASP A 489 25.55 -3.19 -17.92
N ASP A 490 26.02 -4.30 -17.36
CA ASP A 490 26.69 -5.36 -18.12
C ASP A 490 25.66 -6.29 -18.78
N ASP A 491 24.64 -6.74 -18.02
CA ASP A 491 23.60 -7.71 -18.40
C ASP A 491 22.18 -7.11 -18.49
N MET A 492 21.22 -7.84 -19.06
CA MET A 492 19.81 -7.47 -19.17
C MET A 492 18.87 -8.63 -18.86
N SER A 493 17.90 -8.40 -17.99
CA SER A 493 16.70 -9.24 -17.78
C SER A 493 15.49 -8.30 -17.70
N LEU A 494 14.67 -8.28 -18.75
CA LEU A 494 13.64 -7.26 -18.94
C LEU A 494 12.46 -7.80 -19.77
N ILE A 495 11.26 -7.31 -19.48
CA ILE A 495 10.06 -7.50 -20.32
C ILE A 495 9.74 -6.17 -21.00
N PHE A 496 9.62 -6.19 -22.33
CA PHE A 496 9.13 -5.06 -23.12
C PHE A 496 7.64 -5.18 -23.35
N ASP A 497 6.95 -4.05 -23.16
CA ASP A 497 5.49 -3.91 -23.03
C ASP A 497 5.18 -2.42 -23.23
N ASP A 498 4.21 -2.04 -24.07
CA ASP A 498 3.92 -0.62 -24.34
C ASP A 498 3.02 0.10 -23.32
N GLU A 499 2.42 -0.64 -22.39
CA GLU A 499 1.75 -0.16 -21.19
C GLU A 499 2.73 -0.01 -20.01
N GLY A 500 3.94 -0.56 -20.14
CA GLY A 500 5.03 -0.47 -19.16
C GLY A 500 5.55 0.94 -18.88
N VAL A 501 6.58 1.04 -18.04
CA VAL A 501 7.19 2.34 -17.67
C VAL A 501 7.93 2.98 -18.85
N ASP A 502 7.96 4.32 -18.87
CA ASP A 502 8.69 5.12 -19.87
C ASP A 502 10.11 4.58 -20.11
N TYR A 503 10.48 4.41 -21.38
CA TYR A 503 11.76 3.83 -21.80
C TYR A 503 12.96 4.50 -21.09
N GLY A 504 13.80 3.68 -20.45
CA GLY A 504 15.01 4.13 -19.74
C GLY A 504 14.79 4.71 -18.35
N THR A 505 13.59 4.57 -17.75
CA THR A 505 13.33 5.00 -16.35
C THR A 505 13.69 3.95 -15.30
N VAL A 506 13.67 2.65 -15.64
CA VAL A 506 14.11 1.54 -14.80
C VAL A 506 15.47 0.98 -15.23
N THR A 507 16.18 0.31 -14.32
CA THR A 507 17.40 -0.44 -14.62
C THR A 507 17.05 -1.70 -15.42
N THR A 508 18.00 -2.26 -16.17
CA THR A 508 17.75 -3.42 -17.04
C THR A 508 17.72 -4.76 -16.31
N TRP A 509 17.38 -4.75 -15.02
CA TRP A 509 17.34 -5.91 -14.12
C TRP A 509 16.24 -5.76 -13.05
N SER A 510 15.21 -4.93 -13.28
CA SER A 510 14.25 -4.56 -12.22
C SER A 510 13.00 -5.43 -12.11
N GLY A 511 12.86 -6.47 -12.93
CA GLY A 511 11.62 -7.26 -13.09
C GLY A 511 10.44 -6.47 -13.67
N SER A 512 10.57 -5.16 -13.84
CA SER A 512 9.53 -4.24 -14.30
C SER A 512 9.42 -4.25 -15.84
N ARG A 513 8.21 -4.03 -16.32
CA ARG A 513 7.86 -3.88 -17.74
C ARG A 513 8.29 -2.51 -18.27
N MET A 514 8.99 -2.44 -19.41
CA MET A 514 9.49 -1.19 -20.02
C MET A 514 8.95 -0.98 -21.44
N GLN A 515 8.51 0.25 -21.73
CA GLN A 515 8.09 0.65 -23.08
C GLN A 515 9.17 0.39 -24.15
N PRO A 516 8.80 -0.03 -25.37
CA PRO A 516 9.76 -0.21 -26.45
C PRO A 516 10.35 1.14 -26.91
N TYR A 517 11.62 1.14 -27.30
CA TYR A 517 12.33 2.33 -27.78
C TYR A 517 11.54 3.11 -28.85
N GLU A 518 10.90 2.43 -29.80
CA GLU A 518 10.14 3.08 -30.87
C GLU A 518 8.93 3.90 -30.37
N LEU A 519 8.36 3.57 -29.20
CA LEU A 519 7.28 4.34 -28.58
C LEU A 519 7.81 5.65 -28.00
N SER A 520 8.97 5.62 -27.32
CA SER A 520 9.66 6.82 -26.84
C SER A 520 9.99 7.82 -27.94
N GLN A 521 10.13 7.34 -29.18
CA GLN A 521 10.35 8.16 -30.38
C GLN A 521 9.05 8.56 -31.12
N GLY A 522 7.90 8.03 -30.70
CA GLY A 522 6.59 8.24 -31.33
C GLY A 522 6.50 7.65 -32.75
N THR A 523 7.21 6.55 -33.01
CA THR A 523 7.35 5.95 -34.35
C THR A 523 6.76 4.55 -34.50
N GLY A 524 6.57 3.82 -33.42
CA GLY A 524 5.98 2.48 -33.36
C GLY A 524 5.68 2.07 -31.91
N SER A 525 4.99 0.96 -31.70
CA SER A 525 4.65 0.39 -30.38
C SER A 525 4.42 -1.12 -30.49
N LEU A 526 4.35 -1.85 -29.38
CA LEU A 526 3.98 -3.27 -29.40
C LEU A 526 2.50 -3.45 -29.79
N ALA A 527 1.60 -2.54 -29.42
CA ALA A 527 0.21 -2.44 -29.93
C ALA A 527 0.08 -2.31 -31.47
N ASN A 528 1.18 -2.13 -32.23
CA ASN A 528 1.13 -2.27 -33.69
C ASN A 528 0.91 -3.72 -34.16
N PHE A 529 1.08 -4.71 -33.28
CA PHE A 529 0.81 -6.12 -33.54
C PHE A 529 -0.68 -6.49 -33.33
N ASP A 530 -1.48 -5.61 -32.74
CA ASP A 530 -2.90 -5.86 -32.44
C ASP A 530 -3.72 -6.23 -33.67
N GLY A 531 -4.54 -7.27 -33.53
CA GLY A 531 -5.36 -7.78 -34.62
C GLY A 531 -4.59 -8.60 -35.66
N GLU A 532 -3.26 -8.73 -35.55
CA GLU A 532 -2.48 -9.64 -36.39
C GLU A 532 -2.65 -11.11 -35.93
N PRO A 533 -2.45 -12.11 -36.82
CA PRO A 533 -2.46 -13.51 -36.42
C PRO A 533 -1.15 -13.88 -35.73
N ALA A 534 -1.22 -14.38 -34.50
CA ALA A 534 -0.04 -14.75 -33.72
C ALA A 534 0.69 -15.99 -34.29
N ASN A 535 -0.03 -16.85 -35.00
CA ASN A 535 0.51 -18.08 -35.60
C ASN A 535 1.58 -17.82 -36.67
N GLY A 536 2.77 -18.38 -36.45
CA GLY A 536 3.86 -18.38 -37.41
C GLY A 536 5.22 -18.28 -36.73
N THR A 537 6.25 -18.10 -37.56
CA THR A 537 7.62 -17.91 -37.09
C THR A 537 7.85 -16.44 -36.75
N TRP A 538 8.07 -16.16 -35.47
CA TRP A 538 8.57 -14.90 -34.95
C TRP A 538 10.09 -14.91 -34.94
N GLY A 539 10.72 -13.73 -34.92
CA GLY A 539 12.16 -13.63 -34.75
C GLY A 539 12.59 -12.42 -33.94
N ILE A 540 13.63 -12.61 -33.14
CA ILE A 540 14.38 -11.55 -32.48
C ILE A 540 15.69 -11.31 -33.23
N ILE A 541 16.13 -10.05 -33.30
CA ILE A 541 17.38 -9.64 -33.94
C ILE A 541 18.12 -8.74 -32.93
N ILE A 542 19.35 -9.11 -32.59
CA ILE A 542 20.19 -8.37 -31.63
C ILE A 542 21.50 -8.02 -32.31
N ALA A 543 21.84 -6.74 -32.37
CA ALA A 543 23.07 -6.26 -32.96
C ALA A 543 23.92 -5.50 -31.93
N ASP A 544 25.09 -6.03 -31.58
CA ASP A 544 26.14 -5.22 -30.97
C ASP A 544 26.70 -4.27 -32.05
N ILE A 545 26.51 -2.97 -31.85
CA ILE A 545 26.92 -1.94 -32.81
C ILE A 545 28.32 -1.36 -32.52
N PHE A 546 29.00 -1.79 -31.45
CA PHE A 546 30.29 -1.25 -31.03
C PHE A 546 31.46 -2.23 -31.22
N ALA A 547 32.26 -1.98 -32.27
CA ALA A 547 33.39 -2.85 -32.61
C ALA A 547 34.47 -2.93 -31.51
N GLY A 548 34.77 -4.15 -31.06
CA GLY A 548 35.80 -4.45 -30.06
C GLY A 548 35.34 -4.45 -28.59
N SER A 549 34.03 -4.53 -28.34
CA SER A 549 33.45 -4.98 -27.08
C SER A 549 33.90 -6.41 -26.70
N ALA A 550 33.73 -6.79 -25.43
CA ALA A 550 33.50 -8.19 -25.13
C ALA A 550 32.02 -8.46 -25.45
N GLY A 551 31.75 -9.43 -26.32
CA GLY A 551 30.40 -9.83 -26.67
C GLY A 551 29.73 -10.62 -25.54
N GLY A 552 28.58 -11.21 -25.83
CA GLY A 552 27.78 -11.94 -24.85
C GLY A 552 26.90 -13.02 -25.47
N THR A 553 25.79 -13.34 -24.83
CA THR A 553 24.83 -14.36 -25.25
C THR A 553 23.40 -13.85 -25.09
N LEU A 554 22.54 -14.18 -26.05
CA LEU A 554 21.10 -14.21 -25.82
C LEU A 554 20.82 -15.54 -25.13
N ASP A 555 20.58 -15.49 -23.83
CA ASP A 555 20.41 -16.67 -23.00
C ASP A 555 18.97 -17.17 -23.10
N GLN A 556 17.99 -16.25 -22.99
CA GLN A 556 16.58 -16.53 -23.20
C GLN A 556 15.84 -15.36 -23.86
N TRP A 557 14.77 -15.66 -24.61
CA TRP A 557 13.71 -14.70 -24.91
C TRP A 557 12.35 -15.38 -24.92
N SER A 558 11.30 -14.59 -24.75
CA SER A 558 9.91 -15.04 -24.72
C SER A 558 8.98 -14.07 -25.44
N LEU A 559 7.87 -14.62 -25.91
CA LEU A 559 6.70 -13.89 -26.39
C LEU A 559 5.54 -14.25 -25.47
N GLN A 560 4.94 -13.25 -24.83
CA GLN A 560 3.67 -13.40 -24.12
C GLN A 560 2.62 -12.78 -25.03
N ILE A 561 1.86 -13.63 -25.72
CA ILE A 561 0.87 -13.21 -26.72
C ILE A 561 -0.53 -13.28 -26.11
N SER A 562 -1.08 -12.13 -25.73
CA SER A 562 -2.38 -12.01 -25.08
C SER A 562 -3.51 -12.28 -26.08
N GLN A 563 -4.42 -13.19 -25.73
CA GLN A 563 -5.52 -13.68 -26.58
C GLN A 563 -6.55 -14.49 -25.75
N PRO A 564 -7.84 -14.51 -26.14
CA PRO A 564 -8.84 -15.34 -25.45
C PRO A 564 -8.46 -16.83 -25.36
N LEU A 565 -8.40 -17.34 -24.13
CA LEU A 565 -8.10 -18.73 -23.78
C LEU A 565 -9.41 -19.53 -23.67
N ALA A 566 -9.54 -20.61 -24.45
CA ALA A 566 -10.75 -21.43 -24.45
C ALA A 566 -10.90 -22.23 -23.14
N ILE A 567 -12.08 -22.15 -22.52
CA ILE A 567 -12.42 -22.90 -21.31
C ILE A 567 -12.73 -24.36 -21.69
N PRO A 568 -12.11 -25.37 -21.03
CA PRO A 568 -12.33 -26.79 -21.40
C PRO A 568 -13.70 -27.36 -20.98
N ASP A 569 -14.52 -27.73 -21.96
CA ASP A 569 -15.82 -28.40 -21.80
C ASP A 569 -15.76 -29.69 -20.94
N GLY A 570 -16.35 -29.66 -19.74
CA GLY A 570 -16.50 -30.78 -18.82
C GLY A 570 -15.63 -30.73 -17.55
N THR A 571 -15.22 -31.89 -17.01
CA THR A 571 -14.52 -31.95 -15.70
C THR A 571 -13.03 -31.58 -15.76
N SER A 572 -12.68 -30.56 -16.54
CA SER A 572 -11.32 -30.05 -16.76
C SER A 572 -11.34 -28.54 -16.67
N PHE A 573 -10.26 -27.96 -16.13
CA PHE A 573 -10.09 -26.52 -16.00
C PHE A 573 -9.01 -26.00 -16.96
N SER A 574 -9.12 -24.74 -17.34
CA SER A 574 -7.97 -23.93 -17.74
C SER A 574 -7.30 -23.37 -16.48
N GLU A 575 -5.97 -23.38 -16.46
CA GLU A 575 -5.13 -22.80 -15.43
C GLU A 575 -4.42 -21.59 -16.04
N ASN A 576 -4.38 -20.47 -15.32
CA ASN A 576 -3.68 -19.25 -15.69
C ASN A 576 -2.96 -18.68 -14.47
N GLN A 577 -1.82 -18.02 -14.67
CA GLN A 577 -0.99 -17.56 -13.57
C GLN A 577 -0.49 -16.13 -13.78
N ILE A 578 -0.45 -15.38 -12.68
CA ILE A 578 0.34 -14.16 -12.55
C ILE A 578 1.59 -14.56 -11.77
N LEU A 579 2.76 -14.24 -12.33
CA LEU A 579 4.05 -14.44 -11.68
C LEU A 579 4.58 -13.09 -11.22
N ILE A 580 4.55 -12.88 -9.91
CA ILE A 580 5.12 -11.72 -9.24
C ILE A 580 6.49 -12.14 -8.69
N ASP A 581 7.45 -11.21 -8.62
CA ASP A 581 8.79 -11.50 -8.12
C ASP A 581 8.71 -12.21 -6.74
N PRO A 582 9.26 -13.42 -6.55
CA PRO A 582 9.17 -14.14 -5.29
C PRO A 582 9.76 -13.39 -4.07
N ILE A 583 10.59 -12.37 -4.29
CA ILE A 583 11.11 -11.51 -3.20
C ILE A 583 10.24 -10.27 -2.92
N ASP A 584 9.11 -10.09 -3.60
CA ASP A 584 8.18 -8.98 -3.33
C ASP A 584 7.40 -9.22 -2.04
N THR A 585 7.89 -8.60 -0.96
CA THR A 585 7.31 -8.65 0.39
C THR A 585 6.17 -7.63 0.59
N THR A 586 5.68 -6.99 -0.47
CA THR A 586 4.52 -6.07 -0.37
C THR A 586 3.33 -6.83 0.20
N GLY A 587 2.89 -6.39 1.39
CA GLY A 587 1.80 -7.03 2.11
C GLY A 587 0.44 -6.53 1.66
N ILE A 588 -0.53 -7.44 1.60
CA ILE A 588 -1.88 -7.17 1.11
C ILE A 588 -2.71 -6.50 2.22
N LEU A 589 -3.32 -5.37 1.89
CA LEU A 589 -4.33 -4.66 2.67
C LEU A 589 -5.74 -5.11 2.32
N ASP A 590 -5.95 -5.29 1.01
CA ASP A 590 -7.19 -5.66 0.33
C ASP A 590 -6.80 -6.15 -1.09
N LEU A 591 -7.68 -6.90 -1.75
CA LEU A 591 -7.42 -7.51 -3.06
C LEU A 591 -8.71 -7.63 -3.89
N ASP A 592 -8.84 -6.87 -4.99
CA ASP A 592 -9.84 -7.20 -6.01
C ASP A 592 -9.30 -8.16 -7.07
N ILE A 593 -10.22 -8.87 -7.72
CA ILE A 593 -9.98 -9.59 -8.98
C ILE A 593 -10.85 -9.03 -10.10
N ASP A 594 -10.25 -8.32 -11.05
CA ASP A 594 -10.92 -8.01 -12.31
C ASP A 594 -10.96 -9.27 -13.19
N ILE A 595 -12.10 -9.51 -13.86
CA ILE A 595 -12.29 -10.70 -14.70
C ILE A 595 -13.12 -10.38 -15.96
N ASP A 596 -12.71 -10.96 -17.09
CA ASP A 596 -13.50 -11.04 -18.32
C ASP A 596 -13.55 -12.49 -18.82
N ILE A 597 -14.66 -13.17 -18.56
CA ILE A 597 -15.02 -14.47 -19.14
C ILE A 597 -16.27 -14.32 -20.00
N THR A 598 -16.15 -14.65 -21.29
CA THR A 598 -17.29 -14.82 -22.19
C THR A 598 -17.82 -16.25 -22.08
N HIS A 599 -19.08 -16.45 -21.68
CA HIS A 599 -19.71 -17.77 -21.60
C HIS A 599 -21.22 -17.72 -21.92
N GLY A 600 -21.78 -18.82 -22.43
CA GLY A 600 -23.19 -18.84 -22.83
C GLY A 600 -24.18 -19.10 -21.68
N ASP A 601 -23.70 -19.63 -20.56
CA ASP A 601 -24.43 -19.82 -19.30
C ASP A 601 -23.43 -19.88 -18.14
N ALA A 602 -23.38 -18.86 -17.28
CA ALA A 602 -22.41 -18.82 -16.18
C ALA A 602 -22.68 -19.89 -15.11
N SER A 603 -23.86 -20.53 -15.09
CA SER A 603 -24.19 -21.54 -14.06
C SER A 603 -23.48 -22.88 -14.26
N ASP A 604 -22.80 -23.05 -15.40
CA ASP A 604 -21.94 -24.19 -15.68
C ASP A 604 -20.50 -23.96 -15.13
N LEU A 605 -20.12 -22.71 -14.81
CA LEU A 605 -18.76 -22.31 -14.44
C LEU A 605 -18.42 -22.49 -12.95
N GLU A 606 -17.15 -22.83 -12.71
CA GLU A 606 -16.47 -22.87 -11.43
C GLU A 606 -15.14 -22.10 -11.55
N VAL A 607 -14.89 -21.10 -10.68
CA VAL A 607 -13.70 -20.23 -10.71
C VAL A 607 -13.05 -20.14 -9.33
N ASP A 608 -11.81 -20.60 -9.22
CA ASP A 608 -11.00 -20.59 -7.98
C ASP A 608 -9.71 -19.77 -8.17
N LEU A 609 -9.29 -19.10 -7.10
CA LEU A 609 -8.01 -18.40 -6.98
C LEU A 609 -7.15 -19.06 -5.90
N VAL A 610 -5.84 -19.12 -6.11
CA VAL A 610 -4.83 -19.62 -5.16
C VAL A 610 -3.67 -18.64 -5.08
N SER A 611 -3.26 -18.27 -3.86
CA SER A 611 -2.11 -17.39 -3.60
C SER A 611 -0.78 -18.15 -3.56
N PRO A 612 0.36 -17.45 -3.64
CA PRO A 612 1.69 -18.06 -3.51
C PRO A 612 1.92 -18.78 -2.16
N GLN A 613 1.25 -18.31 -1.10
CA GLN A 613 1.32 -18.92 0.24
C GLN A 613 0.35 -20.11 0.41
N GLY A 614 -0.45 -20.42 -0.61
CA GLY A 614 -1.32 -21.61 -0.65
C GLY A 614 -2.72 -21.41 -0.09
N THR A 615 -3.12 -20.17 0.25
CA THR A 615 -4.52 -19.83 0.53
C THR A 615 -5.33 -19.91 -0.76
N SER A 616 -6.58 -20.35 -0.66
CA SER A 616 -7.43 -20.60 -1.83
C SER A 616 -8.89 -20.29 -1.55
N ILE A 617 -9.52 -19.56 -2.48
CA ILE A 617 -10.91 -19.14 -2.40
C ILE A 617 -11.66 -19.41 -3.71
N ARG A 618 -12.98 -19.52 -3.60
CA ARG A 618 -13.94 -19.67 -4.70
C ARG A 618 -14.56 -18.33 -5.06
N LEU A 619 -14.17 -17.77 -6.20
CA LEU A 619 -14.77 -16.55 -6.74
C LEU A 619 -16.20 -16.86 -7.24
N HIS A 620 -16.37 -17.85 -8.12
CA HIS A 620 -17.68 -18.19 -8.71
C HIS A 620 -18.01 -19.69 -8.62
N ASP A 621 -19.15 -20.01 -8.00
CA ASP A 621 -19.70 -21.35 -7.83
C ASP A 621 -21.08 -21.46 -8.50
N HIS A 622 -21.12 -21.80 -9.80
CA HIS A 622 -22.34 -22.14 -10.53
C HIS A 622 -23.45 -21.06 -10.47
N GLY A 623 -23.07 -19.79 -10.37
CA GLY A 623 -23.99 -18.65 -10.34
C GLY A 623 -24.67 -18.41 -11.69
N ALA A 624 -25.96 -18.04 -11.68
CA ALA A 624 -26.72 -17.85 -12.92
C ALA A 624 -26.35 -16.56 -13.66
N GLY A 625 -26.04 -16.66 -14.96
CA GLY A 625 -25.63 -15.53 -15.81
C GLY A 625 -25.34 -16.00 -17.24
N THR A 626 -24.62 -15.19 -18.02
CA THR A 626 -23.96 -15.63 -19.26
C THR A 626 -22.47 -15.45 -19.10
N ASP A 627 -22.02 -14.20 -19.15
CA ASP A 627 -20.63 -13.80 -19.05
C ASP A 627 -20.32 -13.42 -17.60
N LEU A 628 -19.06 -13.61 -17.17
CA LEU A 628 -18.54 -13.06 -15.92
C LEU A 628 -17.60 -11.93 -16.31
N LEU A 629 -18.14 -10.72 -16.34
CA LEU A 629 -17.42 -9.49 -16.62
C LEU A 629 -17.63 -8.54 -15.43
N GLY A 630 -16.52 -8.07 -14.85
CA GLY A 630 -16.54 -7.16 -13.73
C GLY A 630 -15.46 -7.47 -12.71
N ARG A 631 -15.62 -6.92 -11.52
CA ARG A 631 -14.65 -6.95 -10.43
C ARG A 631 -15.20 -7.75 -9.26
N PHE A 632 -14.46 -8.75 -8.80
CA PHE A 632 -14.72 -9.38 -7.52
C PHE A 632 -14.11 -8.53 -6.40
N ASP A 633 -14.98 -8.02 -5.55
CA ASP A 633 -14.69 -7.25 -4.33
C ASP A 633 -15.44 -7.90 -3.14
N ASP A 634 -14.96 -7.73 -1.91
CA ASP A 634 -15.70 -8.07 -0.70
C ASP A 634 -16.06 -6.88 0.22
N ALA A 635 -15.50 -5.70 -0.03
CA ALA A 635 -15.72 -4.46 0.72
C ALA A 635 -17.15 -3.93 0.54
N THR A 636 -17.63 -3.70 -0.70
CA THR A 636 -19.05 -3.48 -0.99
C THR A 636 -19.47 -3.88 -2.41
N GLY A 637 -20.53 -4.69 -2.53
CA GLY A 637 -21.19 -4.98 -3.82
C GLY A 637 -21.94 -3.79 -4.46
N SER A 638 -21.24 -2.69 -4.69
CA SER A 638 -21.68 -1.46 -5.33
C SER A 638 -20.97 -1.32 -6.68
N ASN A 639 -21.66 -0.77 -7.68
CA ASN A 639 -21.20 -0.83 -9.06
C ASN A 639 -20.26 0.34 -9.38
N ASP A 640 -18.96 0.06 -9.45
CA ASP A 640 -17.86 0.92 -9.90
C ASP A 640 -17.96 1.37 -11.39
N GLY A 641 -18.74 0.64 -12.18
CA GLY A 641 -18.92 0.86 -13.61
C GLY A 641 -18.64 -0.38 -14.48
N PHE A 642 -17.96 -1.40 -13.92
CA PHE A 642 -17.62 -2.63 -14.63
C PHE A 642 -18.48 -3.83 -14.26
N GLY A 643 -19.01 -3.87 -13.03
CA GLY A 643 -19.85 -4.97 -12.55
C GLY A 643 -19.37 -5.47 -11.21
N GLY A 644 -19.97 -5.02 -10.11
CA GLY A 644 -19.66 -5.51 -8.78
C GLY A 644 -20.06 -6.98 -8.61
N LEU A 645 -19.06 -7.87 -8.65
CA LEU A 645 -19.16 -9.29 -8.34
C LEU A 645 -18.71 -9.50 -6.88
N ILE A 646 -19.24 -10.53 -6.23
CA ILE A 646 -18.88 -10.89 -4.85
C ILE A 646 -18.47 -12.36 -4.84
N PRO A 647 -17.34 -12.73 -4.20
CA PRO A 647 -16.94 -14.13 -4.04
C PRO A 647 -18.07 -14.99 -3.47
N SER A 648 -18.40 -16.05 -4.18
CA SER A 648 -19.50 -16.97 -3.83
C SER A 648 -19.13 -17.98 -2.72
N GLY A 649 -17.83 -18.21 -2.51
CA GLY A 649 -17.29 -19.03 -1.43
C GLY A 649 -17.34 -20.54 -1.71
N PRO A 650 -16.51 -21.36 -1.03
CA PRO A 650 -15.80 -21.07 0.22
C PRO A 650 -14.66 -20.05 0.11
N GLY A 651 -14.44 -19.33 1.20
CA GLY A 651 -13.48 -18.23 1.31
C GLY A 651 -14.04 -16.86 0.96
N THR A 652 -13.25 -15.81 1.23
CA THR A 652 -13.47 -14.38 0.91
C THR A 652 -12.14 -13.74 0.50
N LEU A 653 -12.14 -12.58 -0.16
CA LEU A 653 -10.88 -11.95 -0.60
C LEU A 653 -10.02 -11.53 0.61
N ALA A 654 -10.67 -11.11 1.70
CA ALA A 654 -10.04 -10.89 3.00
C ALA A 654 -9.38 -12.13 3.66
N ASP A 655 -9.49 -13.34 3.08
CA ASP A 655 -8.64 -14.46 3.51
C ASP A 655 -7.17 -14.29 3.06
N PHE A 656 -6.88 -13.38 2.12
CA PHE A 656 -5.53 -12.99 1.69
C PHE A 656 -4.94 -11.80 2.48
N ASP A 657 -5.70 -11.20 3.41
CA ASP A 657 -5.24 -10.05 4.20
C ASP A 657 -3.94 -10.34 4.96
N GLY A 658 -2.92 -9.55 4.69
CA GLY A 658 -1.59 -9.71 5.30
C GLY A 658 -0.74 -10.84 4.72
N GLU A 659 -1.17 -11.50 3.64
CA GLU A 659 -0.28 -12.27 2.78
C GLU A 659 0.71 -11.34 2.05
N ALA A 660 1.87 -11.87 1.67
CA ALA A 660 2.78 -11.16 0.76
C ALA A 660 2.30 -11.37 -0.68
N VAL A 661 2.53 -10.39 -1.55
CA VAL A 661 2.09 -10.45 -2.95
C VAL A 661 3.00 -11.32 -3.83
N GLY A 662 4.29 -11.45 -3.48
CA GLY A 662 5.30 -12.12 -4.30
C GLY A 662 5.06 -13.61 -4.54
N GLY A 663 5.37 -14.06 -5.77
CA GLY A 663 5.27 -15.45 -6.22
C GLY A 663 4.14 -15.72 -7.22
N ALA A 664 3.72 -16.99 -7.33
CA ALA A 664 2.78 -17.46 -8.35
C ALA A 664 1.31 -17.46 -7.86
N TRP A 665 0.52 -16.49 -8.31
CA TRP A 665 -0.93 -16.50 -8.17
C TRP A 665 -1.56 -17.35 -9.27
N THR A 666 -2.51 -18.21 -8.93
CA THR A 666 -3.10 -19.17 -9.87
C THR A 666 -4.62 -19.04 -9.92
N LEU A 667 -5.15 -18.64 -11.07
CA LEU A 667 -6.58 -18.67 -11.38
C LEU A 667 -6.91 -19.96 -12.14
N THR A 668 -7.97 -20.66 -11.73
CA THR A 668 -8.52 -21.78 -12.48
C THR A 668 -9.98 -21.55 -12.85
N VAL A 669 -10.35 -21.95 -14.06
CA VAL A 669 -11.71 -21.81 -14.61
C VAL A 669 -12.15 -23.14 -15.22
N ALA A 670 -13.25 -23.71 -14.75
CA ALA A 670 -13.83 -24.96 -15.24
C ALA A 670 -15.27 -24.77 -15.75
N ASP A 671 -15.58 -25.29 -16.95
CA ASP A 671 -16.96 -25.47 -17.43
C ASP A 671 -17.44 -26.88 -17.07
N THR A 672 -18.13 -27.01 -15.94
CA THR A 672 -18.47 -28.31 -15.37
C THR A 672 -19.57 -29.08 -16.13
N ILE A 673 -20.29 -28.44 -17.07
CA ILE A 673 -21.48 -29.00 -17.75
C ILE A 673 -21.35 -28.91 -19.28
N SER A 674 -20.92 -30.03 -19.88
CA SER A 674 -20.66 -30.09 -21.32
C SER A 674 -21.79 -29.56 -22.23
N GLY A 675 -21.48 -28.58 -23.07
CA GLY A 675 -22.25 -28.24 -24.27
C GLY A 675 -22.21 -26.78 -24.73
N ILE A 676 -21.77 -25.85 -23.88
CA ILE A 676 -21.66 -24.42 -24.18
C ILE A 676 -20.18 -24.03 -24.00
N GLU A 677 -19.47 -23.81 -25.10
CA GLU A 677 -18.08 -23.38 -25.05
C GLU A 677 -17.98 -21.87 -24.72
N GLY A 678 -16.91 -21.45 -24.02
CA GLY A 678 -16.58 -20.05 -23.77
C GLY A 678 -15.07 -19.81 -23.62
N SER A 679 -14.68 -18.59 -23.21
CA SER A 679 -13.28 -18.17 -23.07
C SER A 679 -13.04 -17.24 -21.89
N LEU A 680 -11.91 -17.42 -21.23
CA LEU A 680 -11.26 -16.39 -20.41
C LEU A 680 -10.57 -15.42 -21.37
N ASN A 681 -10.85 -14.13 -21.26
CA ASN A 681 -10.32 -13.08 -22.14
C ASN A 681 -9.25 -12.24 -21.43
N GLY A 682 -9.40 -12.05 -20.11
CA GLY A 682 -8.49 -11.30 -19.24
C GLY A 682 -8.85 -11.53 -17.76
N TRP A 683 -7.89 -11.31 -16.88
CA TRP A 683 -8.09 -11.10 -15.43
C TRP A 683 -6.91 -10.31 -14.87
N ALA A 684 -7.08 -9.61 -13.75
CA ALA A 684 -6.00 -8.89 -13.07
C ALA A 684 -6.16 -8.96 -11.56
N LEU A 685 -5.04 -8.87 -10.83
CA LEU A 685 -5.01 -8.64 -9.39
C LEU A 685 -4.90 -7.13 -9.13
N GLN A 686 -5.81 -6.59 -8.33
CA GLN A 686 -5.73 -5.21 -7.85
C GLN A 686 -5.29 -5.23 -6.40
N VAL A 687 -4.01 -4.97 -6.14
CA VAL A 687 -3.43 -5.10 -4.81
C VAL A 687 -3.38 -3.75 -4.11
N CYS A 688 -4.17 -3.59 -3.06
CA CYS A 688 -3.97 -2.53 -2.08
C CYS A 688 -2.76 -2.89 -1.19
N PRO A 689 -1.69 -2.07 -1.14
CA PRO A 689 -0.57 -2.31 -0.23
C PRO A 689 -0.93 -1.95 1.22
N ALA A 690 -0.41 -2.70 2.20
CA ALA A 690 -0.59 -2.42 3.62
C ALA A 690 -0.19 -0.98 4.02
N ASP A 691 -1.09 -0.31 4.73
CA ASP A 691 -1.02 1.10 5.20
C ASP A 691 0.15 1.42 6.16
N CYS A 692 0.98 0.43 6.47
CA CYS A 692 1.98 0.45 7.51
C CYS A 692 3.32 -0.03 6.97
N ALA A 693 4.40 0.66 7.34
CA ALA A 693 5.73 0.24 6.93
C ALA A 693 6.07 -1.14 7.53
N PRO A 694 6.65 -2.07 6.75
CA PRO A 694 7.05 -3.37 7.27
C PRO A 694 8.06 -3.21 8.43
N PRO A 695 8.14 -4.18 9.34
CA PRO A 695 9.29 -4.26 10.22
C PRO A 695 10.58 -4.35 9.37
N THR A 696 11.71 -3.86 9.86
CA THR A 696 13.01 -3.97 9.14
C THR A 696 14.07 -4.57 10.04
N ASP A 697 15.23 -4.85 9.45
CA ASP A 697 16.41 -5.33 10.18
C ASP A 697 16.08 -6.60 10.97
N LEU A 698 15.34 -7.53 10.35
CA LEU A 698 15.12 -8.87 10.90
C LEU A 698 16.46 -9.58 10.98
N LEU A 699 16.88 -9.90 12.20
CA LEU A 699 18.11 -10.60 12.50
C LEU A 699 17.76 -11.92 13.19
N LEU A 700 18.22 -13.01 12.59
CA LEU A 700 18.14 -14.36 13.14
C LEU A 700 19.46 -14.74 13.80
N THR A 701 19.39 -15.41 14.94
CA THR A 701 20.56 -16.01 15.60
C THR A 701 20.23 -17.41 16.11
N SER A 702 20.99 -18.40 15.66
CA SER A 702 20.92 -19.78 16.16
C SER A 702 21.78 -19.90 17.42
N ASN A 703 21.16 -20.20 18.57
CA ASN A 703 21.87 -20.51 19.79
C ASN A 703 22.13 -22.01 19.87
N CYS A 704 23.34 -22.38 19.46
CA CYS A 704 23.79 -23.77 19.44
C CYS A 704 23.67 -24.45 20.81
N GLY A 705 23.97 -23.75 21.91
CA GLY A 705 24.11 -24.35 23.25
C GLY A 705 22.80 -24.73 23.97
N ASP A 706 21.66 -24.21 23.53
CA ASP A 706 20.34 -24.60 24.05
C ASP A 706 19.30 -24.96 22.97
N GLY A 707 19.67 -24.87 21.68
CA GLY A 707 18.81 -25.26 20.56
C GLY A 707 17.66 -24.29 20.33
N THR A 708 17.90 -22.99 20.48
CA THR A 708 16.88 -21.94 20.29
C THR A 708 17.25 -21.03 19.12
N VAL A 709 16.24 -20.54 18.39
CA VAL A 709 16.41 -19.49 17.38
C VAL A 709 15.86 -18.20 17.96
N SER A 710 16.69 -17.15 18.02
CA SER A 710 16.29 -15.82 18.48
C SER A 710 16.15 -14.87 17.30
N LEU A 711 14.94 -14.32 17.14
CA LEU A 711 14.58 -13.29 16.17
C LEU A 711 14.66 -11.94 16.86
N SER A 712 15.10 -10.90 16.15
CA SER A 712 14.93 -9.50 16.55
C SER A 712 14.74 -8.61 15.33
N TRP A 713 13.96 -7.53 15.45
CA TRP A 713 13.61 -6.64 14.34
C TRP A 713 13.28 -5.22 14.83
N ILE A 714 13.14 -4.28 13.90
CA ILE A 714 12.75 -2.90 14.15
C ILE A 714 11.31 -2.67 13.66
N ASN A 715 10.43 -2.24 14.57
CA ASN A 715 9.07 -1.82 14.21
C ASN A 715 9.06 -0.42 13.61
N ASN A 716 8.70 -0.30 12.33
CA ASN A 716 8.61 0.98 11.63
C ASN A 716 7.21 1.61 11.66
N SER A 717 6.22 0.88 12.18
CA SER A 717 4.83 1.34 12.34
C SER A 717 4.20 0.80 13.64
N PRO A 718 3.09 1.40 14.11
CA PRO A 718 2.31 0.85 15.21
C PRO A 718 1.46 -0.33 14.70
N TYR A 719 1.78 -1.54 15.15
CA TYR A 719 1.03 -2.76 14.85
C TYR A 719 0.04 -3.10 15.98
N ASP A 720 -1.07 -3.74 15.65
CA ASP A 720 -2.00 -4.31 16.64
C ASP A 720 -1.44 -5.64 17.20
N SER A 721 -0.89 -6.47 16.30
CA SER A 721 -0.15 -7.69 16.65
C SER A 721 1.02 -7.91 15.69
N ILE A 722 1.94 -8.81 16.01
CA ILE A 722 2.95 -9.29 15.07
C ILE A 722 2.80 -10.81 14.95
N GLN A 723 2.67 -11.30 13.73
CA GLN A 723 2.65 -12.73 13.43
C GLN A 723 4.06 -13.19 13.08
N ILE A 724 4.45 -14.36 13.60
CA ILE A 724 5.69 -15.05 13.27
C ILE A 724 5.31 -16.33 12.54
N ASP A 725 5.78 -16.48 11.31
CA ASP A 725 5.68 -17.73 10.55
C ASP A 725 7.05 -18.40 10.49
N ARG A 726 7.05 -19.73 10.32
CA ARG A 726 8.24 -20.52 10.01
C ARG A 726 7.92 -21.54 8.93
N ASP A 727 8.77 -21.66 7.93
CA ASP A 727 8.60 -22.60 6.81
C ASP A 727 7.26 -22.38 6.06
N GLY A 728 6.82 -21.12 5.94
CA GLY A 728 5.51 -20.73 5.37
C GLY A 728 4.29 -21.03 6.24
N ALA A 729 4.46 -21.48 7.49
CA ALA A 729 3.36 -21.84 8.38
C ALA A 729 3.32 -20.97 9.66
N PRO A 730 2.14 -20.51 10.13
CA PRO A 730 2.02 -19.72 11.35
C PRO A 730 2.57 -20.43 12.59
N LEU A 731 3.57 -19.82 13.24
CA LEU A 731 4.24 -20.32 14.43
C LEU A 731 3.66 -19.69 15.71
N ASP A 732 3.52 -18.36 15.75
CA ASP A 732 3.01 -17.63 16.92
C ASP A 732 2.46 -16.23 16.57
N THR A 733 1.75 -15.61 17.51
CA THR A 733 1.29 -14.21 17.39
C THR A 733 1.59 -13.45 18.68
N VAL A 734 2.46 -12.46 18.58
CA VAL A 734 2.91 -11.61 19.69
C VAL A 734 2.27 -10.22 19.64
N ALA A 735 2.44 -9.43 20.70
CA ALA A 735 1.90 -8.07 20.75
C ALA A 735 2.59 -7.18 19.70
N GLY A 736 1.87 -6.25 19.07
CA GLY A 736 2.41 -5.39 18.00
C GLY A 736 3.50 -4.38 18.43
N THR A 737 3.86 -4.37 19.71
CA THR A 737 5.02 -3.65 20.24
C THR A 737 6.24 -4.53 20.50
N ALA A 738 6.19 -5.83 20.17
CA ALA A 738 7.33 -6.74 20.28
C ALA A 738 8.39 -6.41 19.22
N SER A 739 9.66 -6.62 19.56
CA SER A 739 10.84 -6.39 18.71
C SER A 739 11.76 -7.62 18.66
N ASP A 740 11.31 -8.72 19.25
CA ASP A 740 12.07 -9.92 19.51
C ASP A 740 11.14 -11.12 19.73
N TYR A 741 11.60 -12.30 19.34
CA TYR A 741 10.95 -13.59 19.56
C TYR A 741 12.00 -14.68 19.80
N THR A 742 11.62 -15.77 20.48
CA THR A 742 12.50 -16.92 20.66
C THR A 742 11.74 -18.20 20.36
N ASP A 743 12.11 -18.86 19.26
CA ASP A 743 11.61 -20.18 18.91
C ASP A 743 12.39 -21.25 19.69
N LEU A 744 11.66 -22.07 20.44
CA LEU A 744 12.17 -23.20 21.22
C LEU A 744 11.90 -24.56 20.55
N THR A 745 11.44 -24.54 19.30
CA THR A 745 10.85 -25.68 18.58
C THR A 745 11.43 -25.92 17.20
N ALA A 746 12.35 -25.06 16.75
CA ALA A 746 13.09 -25.23 15.51
C ALA A 746 13.81 -26.58 15.49
N SER A 747 13.89 -27.18 14.31
CA SER A 747 14.65 -28.42 14.06
C SER A 747 16.02 -28.08 13.47
N ASP A 748 16.92 -29.06 13.49
CA ASP A 748 18.19 -28.91 12.76
C ASP A 748 17.91 -28.88 11.25
N GLY A 749 18.30 -27.81 10.56
CA GLY A 749 18.05 -27.61 9.14
C GLY A 749 17.93 -26.13 8.74
N PHE A 750 17.72 -25.89 7.45
CA PHE A 750 17.37 -24.59 6.92
C PHE A 750 15.91 -24.24 7.29
N HIS A 751 15.68 -23.02 7.76
CA HIS A 751 14.38 -22.52 8.19
C HIS A 751 14.18 -21.07 7.73
N ASP A 752 13.05 -20.81 7.08
CA ASP A 752 12.62 -19.47 6.67
C ASP A 752 11.71 -18.88 7.74
N TYR A 753 11.97 -17.64 8.16
CA TYR A 753 11.14 -16.93 9.14
C TYR A 753 10.58 -15.63 8.58
N THR A 754 9.25 -15.49 8.67
CA THR A 754 8.53 -14.26 8.31
C THR A 754 8.07 -13.56 9.57
N VAL A 755 8.29 -12.25 9.66
CA VAL A 755 7.75 -11.38 10.72
C VAL A 755 6.79 -10.38 10.09
N ARG A 756 5.49 -10.56 10.33
CA ARG A 756 4.41 -9.69 9.81
C ARG A 756 3.90 -8.75 10.88
N GLY A 757 4.02 -7.45 10.67
CA GLY A 757 3.34 -6.44 11.47
C GLY A 757 1.87 -6.36 11.05
N ILE A 758 0.97 -6.92 11.86
CA ILE A 758 -0.48 -6.86 11.62
C ILE A 758 -1.01 -5.50 12.05
N CYS A 759 -1.60 -4.77 11.12
CA CYS A 759 -2.05 -3.40 11.28
C CYS A 759 -3.57 -3.36 11.53
N PRO A 760 -4.15 -2.21 11.92
CA PRO A 760 -5.60 -2.09 12.13
C PRO A 760 -6.43 -2.42 10.88
N VAL A 761 -5.80 -2.34 9.71
CA VAL A 761 -6.24 -2.87 8.41
C VAL A 761 -4.95 -3.37 7.70
N GLY A 762 -4.94 -4.57 7.13
CA GLY A 762 -3.78 -5.16 6.43
C GLY A 762 -2.60 -5.60 7.31
N ALA A 763 -1.53 -6.09 6.68
CA ALA A 763 -0.24 -6.34 7.35
C ALA A 763 0.95 -6.17 6.40
N ALA A 764 2.11 -5.76 6.94
CA ALA A 764 3.36 -5.64 6.17
C ALA A 764 4.46 -6.52 6.78
N SER A 765 5.26 -7.19 5.95
CA SER A 765 6.19 -8.25 6.36
C SER A 765 7.66 -7.95 6.09
N VAL A 766 8.52 -8.67 6.81
CA VAL A 766 9.94 -8.84 6.48
C VAL A 766 10.33 -10.29 6.71
N GLU A 767 11.21 -10.81 5.87
CA GLU A 767 11.64 -12.20 5.87
C GLU A 767 13.15 -12.27 5.96
N GLU A 768 13.64 -13.33 6.59
CA GLU A 768 15.05 -13.69 6.67
C GLU A 768 15.16 -15.20 6.89
N SER A 769 16.23 -15.81 6.41
CA SER A 769 16.43 -17.27 6.51
C SER A 769 17.59 -17.59 7.46
N ILE A 770 17.51 -18.74 8.13
CA ILE A 770 18.65 -19.24 8.93
C ILE A 770 18.77 -20.76 8.88
N THR A 771 19.99 -21.23 8.71
CA THR A 771 20.33 -22.64 8.96
C THR A 771 20.48 -22.84 10.46
N HIS A 772 19.42 -23.34 11.12
CA HIS A 772 19.44 -23.65 12.54
C HIS A 772 20.17 -24.97 12.78
N TYR A 773 21.07 -24.96 13.77
CA TYR A 773 21.66 -26.17 14.31
C TYR A 773 21.70 -26.09 15.84
N SER A 774 21.07 -27.08 16.47
CA SER A 774 21.28 -27.39 17.88
C SER A 774 22.64 -28.05 18.09
N TYR A 775 23.17 -27.94 19.31
CA TYR A 775 24.42 -28.55 19.73
C TYR A 775 24.31 -28.95 21.22
N ASN A 776 24.70 -30.18 21.53
CA ASN A 776 24.53 -30.80 22.84
C ASN A 776 25.90 -31.15 23.48
N GLY A 777 26.93 -30.36 23.17
CA GLY A 777 28.27 -30.45 23.76
C GLY A 777 29.28 -31.31 22.97
N GLU A 778 29.02 -31.62 21.70
CA GLU A 778 29.86 -32.41 20.80
C GLU A 778 31.22 -31.75 20.46
N ASP A 779 32.25 -32.00 21.29
CA ASP A 779 33.61 -31.44 21.14
C ASP A 779 34.34 -31.70 19.80
N THR A 780 33.72 -32.44 18.87
CA THR A 780 34.25 -32.83 17.56
C THR A 780 33.21 -32.55 16.47
N ILE A 781 33.49 -31.67 15.51
CA ILE A 781 32.59 -31.35 14.38
C ILE A 781 33.10 -32.00 13.09
N VAL A 782 32.21 -32.60 12.31
CA VAL A 782 32.47 -33.06 10.94
C VAL A 782 31.72 -32.14 9.98
N VAL A 783 32.46 -31.43 9.14
CA VAL A 783 31.95 -30.52 8.11
C VAL A 783 32.05 -31.22 6.77
N ALA A 784 30.92 -31.67 6.22
CA ALA A 784 30.89 -32.36 4.94
C ALA A 784 30.34 -31.43 3.86
N LEU A 785 31.26 -30.99 3.00
CA LEU A 785 31.02 -30.06 1.89
C LEU A 785 30.85 -30.80 0.55
N GLU A 786 31.31 -32.04 0.47
CA GLU A 786 31.01 -32.99 -0.61
C GLU A 786 29.50 -32.96 -0.97
N GLY A 787 29.20 -32.82 -2.27
CA GLY A 787 27.81 -32.81 -2.78
C GLY A 787 26.92 -31.64 -2.35
N LEU A 788 27.44 -30.60 -1.66
CA LEU A 788 26.63 -29.49 -1.12
C LEU A 788 25.88 -28.72 -2.23
N PHE A 789 26.50 -28.55 -3.40
CA PHE A 789 25.89 -27.86 -4.55
C PHE A 789 25.24 -28.80 -5.58
N ASP A 790 25.44 -30.11 -5.48
CA ASP A 790 24.89 -31.12 -6.41
C ASP A 790 23.59 -31.76 -5.91
N GLY A 791 22.80 -31.02 -5.13
CA GLY A 791 21.54 -31.50 -4.55
C GLY A 791 21.72 -32.63 -3.53
N GLY A 792 22.89 -32.72 -2.89
CA GLY A 792 23.24 -33.76 -1.93
C GLY A 792 23.73 -35.07 -2.56
N ASP A 793 24.07 -35.08 -3.86
CA ASP A 793 24.78 -36.22 -4.46
C ASP A 793 26.23 -36.24 -3.95
N THR A 794 26.54 -37.26 -3.13
CA THR A 794 27.86 -37.50 -2.53
C THR A 794 28.61 -38.63 -3.25
N GLY A 795 28.14 -39.00 -4.45
CA GLY A 795 28.76 -40.03 -5.26
C GLY A 795 28.61 -41.44 -4.70
N ALA A 796 29.65 -42.25 -4.88
CA ALA A 796 29.80 -43.57 -4.29
C ALA A 796 30.35 -43.55 -2.85
N ASN A 797 31.02 -42.47 -2.42
CA ASN A 797 31.69 -42.33 -1.13
C ASN A 797 31.22 -41.10 -0.33
N ASP A 798 30.19 -41.25 0.52
CA ASP A 798 29.86 -40.26 1.57
C ASP A 798 30.96 -40.26 2.66
N SER A 799 31.99 -39.42 2.49
CA SER A 799 33.14 -39.35 3.38
C SER A 799 32.79 -38.69 4.71
N GLY A 800 31.93 -37.68 4.70
CA GLY A 800 31.40 -37.02 5.90
C GLY A 800 30.70 -37.97 6.87
N GLN A 801 29.77 -38.79 6.36
CA GLN A 801 29.10 -39.81 7.18
C GLN A 801 30.06 -40.92 7.58
N ALA A 802 30.99 -41.33 6.71
CA ALA A 802 31.99 -42.34 7.01
C ALA A 802 32.96 -41.91 8.12
N ILE A 803 33.35 -40.63 8.15
CA ILE A 803 34.14 -39.99 9.21
C ILE A 803 33.33 -39.93 10.50
N LEU A 804 32.07 -39.45 10.47
CA LEU A 804 31.21 -39.42 11.66
C LEU A 804 31.06 -40.82 12.29
N ASP A 805 30.74 -41.83 11.50
CA ASP A 805 30.57 -43.22 11.97
C ASP A 805 31.84 -43.73 12.67
N SER A 806 33.01 -43.49 12.07
CA SER A 806 34.30 -43.90 12.61
C SER A 806 34.72 -43.09 13.85
N LEU A 807 34.38 -41.80 13.93
CA LEU A 807 34.59 -40.96 15.11
C LEU A 807 33.73 -41.45 16.29
N LEU A 808 32.44 -41.74 16.05
CA LEU A 808 31.54 -42.29 17.05
C LEU A 808 31.98 -43.71 17.50
N ALA A 809 32.49 -44.53 16.58
CA ALA A 809 33.11 -45.83 16.90
C ALA A 809 34.37 -45.68 17.77
N ALA A 810 35.16 -44.62 17.54
CA ALA A 810 36.29 -44.22 18.38
C ALA A 810 35.88 -43.48 19.68
N GLY A 811 34.58 -43.41 19.99
CA GLY A 811 34.06 -42.79 21.20
C GLY A 811 34.22 -41.26 21.26
N ALA A 812 34.28 -40.59 20.11
CA ALA A 812 34.19 -39.14 20.04
C ALA A 812 32.80 -38.64 20.45
N ASN A 813 32.72 -37.42 21.01
CA ASN A 813 31.46 -36.71 21.09
C ASN A 813 31.31 -35.91 19.79
N ALA A 814 30.94 -36.59 18.70
CA ALA A 814 31.03 -36.06 17.34
C ALA A 814 29.66 -35.79 16.70
N ARG A 815 29.59 -34.75 15.87
CA ARG A 815 28.40 -34.36 15.10
C ARG A 815 28.76 -33.99 13.66
N LEU A 816 27.92 -34.39 12.71
CA LEU A 816 28.01 -34.03 11.28
C LEU A 816 27.15 -32.80 10.97
N ILE A 817 27.65 -31.94 10.09
CA ILE A 817 26.93 -30.85 9.44
C ILE A 817 27.17 -30.90 7.93
N ARG A 818 26.23 -30.35 7.15
CA ARG A 818 26.31 -30.16 5.69
C ARG A 818 25.83 -28.75 5.36
N THR A 819 26.76 -27.80 5.40
CA THR A 819 26.63 -26.34 5.18
C THR A 819 28.04 -25.81 5.00
N GLN A 820 28.24 -24.61 4.44
CA GLN A 820 29.58 -24.04 4.31
C GLN A 820 30.20 -23.77 5.71
N ILE A 821 31.52 -23.85 5.81
CA ILE A 821 32.18 -23.84 7.13
C ILE A 821 32.10 -22.49 7.84
N ASP A 822 32.00 -21.41 7.07
CA ASP A 822 31.81 -20.02 7.51
C ASP A 822 30.35 -19.67 7.84
N GLU A 823 29.37 -20.36 7.25
CA GLU A 823 27.96 -20.30 7.66
C GLU A 823 27.70 -20.96 9.02
N TYR A 824 28.54 -21.92 9.43
CA TYR A 824 28.31 -22.68 10.67
C TYR A 824 28.71 -21.89 11.93
N ALA A 825 27.76 -21.10 12.44
CA ALA A 825 27.92 -20.23 13.61
C ALA A 825 28.37 -20.89 14.94
N CYS A 826 28.46 -22.23 15.02
CA CYS A 826 28.79 -22.96 16.25
C CYS A 826 30.28 -23.32 16.42
N LEU A 827 31.18 -22.88 15.52
CA LEU A 827 32.63 -23.13 15.62
C LEU A 827 33.33 -22.24 16.67
N ASP A 828 32.99 -22.42 17.95
CA ASP A 828 33.70 -21.78 19.07
C ASP A 828 34.93 -22.62 19.48
N PRO A 829 36.17 -22.14 19.29
CA PRO A 829 37.39 -22.83 19.69
C PRO A 829 37.57 -22.97 21.22
N GLN A 830 36.62 -22.50 22.04
CA GLN A 830 36.56 -22.80 23.48
C GLN A 830 35.72 -24.05 23.80
N THR A 831 34.88 -24.52 22.87
CA THR A 831 33.99 -25.68 23.07
C THR A 831 34.22 -26.80 22.07
N VAL A 832 34.65 -26.47 20.84
CA VAL A 832 35.08 -27.40 19.81
C VAL A 832 36.59 -27.64 19.95
N SER A 833 36.99 -28.91 19.96
CA SER A 833 38.39 -29.36 20.08
C SER A 833 38.96 -29.94 18.79
N GLN A 834 38.09 -30.46 17.92
CA GLN A 834 38.46 -31.08 16.65
C GLN A 834 37.45 -30.70 15.57
N VAL A 835 37.93 -30.37 14.36
CA VAL A 835 37.10 -30.16 13.16
C VAL A 835 37.64 -31.05 12.05
N TRP A 836 36.74 -31.79 11.41
CA TRP A 836 37.03 -32.75 10.35
C TRP A 836 36.30 -32.34 9.08
N ILE A 837 37.02 -31.96 8.05
CA ILE A 837 36.48 -31.27 6.87
C ILE A 837 36.63 -32.18 5.67
N ALA A 838 35.50 -32.54 5.05
CA ALA A 838 35.43 -33.39 3.87
C ALA A 838 34.94 -32.59 2.66
N CYS A 839 35.86 -32.24 1.77
CA CYS A 839 35.54 -31.57 0.50
C CYS A 839 35.23 -32.54 -0.65
N GLY A 840 35.46 -33.85 -0.50
CA GLY A 840 35.24 -34.83 -1.56
C GLY A 840 36.28 -34.78 -2.70
N THR A 841 36.00 -35.56 -3.75
CA THR A 841 36.76 -35.65 -5.01
C THR A 841 35.84 -35.43 -6.22
N TYR A 842 36.46 -35.05 -7.35
CA TYR A 842 35.73 -34.79 -8.59
C TYR A 842 34.94 -36.03 -9.09
N PRO A 843 33.67 -35.90 -9.49
CA PRO A 843 32.99 -34.66 -9.89
C PRO A 843 32.19 -33.94 -8.79
N THR A 844 32.14 -34.46 -7.56
CA THR A 844 31.34 -33.95 -6.44
C THR A 844 32.18 -33.18 -5.42
N ASP A 845 33.31 -32.62 -5.86
CA ASP A 845 34.25 -31.88 -5.03
C ASP A 845 33.76 -30.48 -4.67
N PHE A 846 34.12 -30.03 -3.47
CA PHE A 846 33.91 -28.67 -3.00
C PHE A 846 35.23 -27.89 -3.00
N ASN A 847 35.27 -26.81 -3.79
CA ASN A 847 36.40 -25.89 -3.83
C ASN A 847 36.21 -24.76 -2.82
N LEU A 848 36.98 -24.77 -1.74
CA LEU A 848 36.96 -23.71 -0.73
C LEU A 848 37.35 -22.34 -1.33
N THR A 849 36.73 -21.29 -0.82
CA THR A 849 37.19 -19.91 -0.96
C THR A 849 38.42 -19.64 -0.08
N SER A 850 39.14 -18.56 -0.36
CA SER A 850 40.20 -18.07 0.52
C SER A 850 39.68 -17.69 1.92
N GLU A 851 38.41 -17.29 2.06
CA GLU A 851 37.85 -16.86 3.36
C GLU A 851 37.52 -18.05 4.26
N GLU A 852 36.89 -19.10 3.71
CA GLU A 852 36.71 -20.38 4.40
C GLU A 852 38.05 -21.02 4.79
N ALA A 853 39.05 -21.00 3.90
CA ALA A 853 40.39 -21.48 4.22
C ALA A 853 41.05 -20.67 5.36
N ASN A 854 40.94 -19.34 5.34
CA ASN A 854 41.44 -18.50 6.44
C ASN A 854 40.78 -18.84 7.79
N LEU A 855 39.48 -19.17 7.81
CA LEU A 855 38.76 -19.58 9.01
C LEU A 855 39.33 -20.89 9.60
N ILE A 856 39.62 -21.88 8.76
CA ILE A 856 40.27 -23.13 9.18
C ILE A 856 41.63 -22.85 9.83
N ALA A 857 42.42 -21.93 9.25
CA ALA A 857 43.71 -21.53 9.78
C ALA A 857 43.61 -20.84 11.15
N ASP A 858 42.60 -20.01 11.36
CA ASP A 858 42.35 -19.32 12.63
C ASP A 858 41.84 -20.29 13.72
N LEU A 859 41.02 -21.28 13.37
CA LEU A 859 40.64 -22.38 14.28
C LEU A 859 41.87 -23.21 14.70
N ALA A 860 42.72 -23.59 13.74
CA ALA A 860 43.99 -24.27 14.01
C ALA A 860 44.92 -23.44 14.91
N ALA A 861 44.99 -22.13 14.67
CA ALA A 861 45.76 -21.19 15.49
C ALA A 861 45.21 -21.06 16.92
N ALA A 862 43.88 -21.10 17.09
CA ALA A 862 43.19 -21.00 18.37
C ALA A 862 43.30 -22.28 19.23
N GLY A 863 43.69 -23.41 18.64
CA GLY A 863 43.91 -24.68 19.34
C GLY A 863 42.92 -25.79 18.99
N VAL A 864 42.14 -25.64 17.91
CA VAL A 864 41.27 -26.69 17.37
C VAL A 864 42.08 -27.56 16.42
N ALA A 865 42.12 -28.87 16.64
CA ALA A 865 42.85 -29.76 15.74
C ALA A 865 42.06 -30.01 14.46
N ILE A 866 42.73 -29.97 13.31
CA ILE A 866 42.07 -30.03 11.99
C ILE A 866 42.44 -31.34 11.27
N TYR A 867 41.41 -32.08 10.85
CA TYR A 867 41.52 -32.98 9.71
C TYR A 867 40.92 -32.28 8.49
N PHE A 868 41.64 -32.26 7.37
CA PHE A 868 41.20 -31.66 6.12
C PHE A 868 41.48 -32.62 4.96
N GLU A 869 40.45 -32.99 4.21
CA GLU A 869 40.59 -33.71 2.95
C GLU A 869 40.02 -32.91 1.77
N SER A 870 40.79 -32.84 0.69
CA SER A 870 40.38 -32.20 -0.57
C SER A 870 41.24 -32.71 -1.72
N ALA A 871 40.61 -32.98 -2.86
CA ALA A 871 41.32 -33.37 -4.08
C ALA A 871 41.96 -32.18 -4.83
N ASP A 872 41.48 -30.94 -4.61
CA ASP A 872 41.84 -29.79 -5.45
C ASP A 872 42.35 -28.56 -4.69
N HIS A 873 42.33 -28.57 -3.36
CA HIS A 873 42.90 -27.48 -2.54
C HIS A 873 44.40 -27.24 -2.82
N TRP A 874 45.15 -28.25 -3.28
CA TRP A 874 46.56 -28.16 -3.64
C TRP A 874 46.81 -28.23 -5.16
N SER A 875 45.78 -27.98 -5.98
CA SER A 875 45.80 -28.18 -7.44
C SER A 875 45.61 -26.88 -8.26
N PHE A 876 45.00 -26.97 -9.45
CA PHE A 876 44.74 -25.89 -10.40
C PHE A 876 43.90 -24.73 -9.82
N ASN A 877 42.98 -25.02 -8.89
CA ASN A 877 42.07 -24.03 -8.27
C ASN A 877 42.45 -23.64 -6.83
N HIS A 878 43.70 -23.88 -6.40
CA HIS A 878 44.15 -23.58 -5.04
C HIS A 878 43.80 -22.14 -4.56
N PRO A 879 43.06 -21.99 -3.45
CA PRO A 879 42.73 -20.70 -2.86
C PRO A 879 43.85 -20.21 -1.93
N ILE A 880 44.64 -19.23 -2.38
CA ILE A 880 45.73 -18.64 -1.57
C ILE A 880 45.15 -18.09 -0.26
N SER A 881 45.65 -18.56 0.89
CA SER A 881 45.07 -18.30 2.21
C SER A 881 46.12 -18.26 3.33
N SER A 882 45.68 -18.07 4.58
CA SER A 882 46.50 -18.28 5.78
C SER A 882 46.56 -19.75 6.23
N PHE A 883 45.80 -20.65 5.61
CA PHE A 883 45.88 -22.09 5.87
C PHE A 883 47.12 -22.72 5.21
N ASP A 884 47.58 -22.14 4.10
CA ASP A 884 48.87 -22.42 3.44
C ASP A 884 50.04 -22.41 4.45
N ASP A 885 50.01 -21.52 5.45
CA ASP A 885 51.03 -21.42 6.50
C ASP A 885 50.91 -22.51 7.61
N ARG A 886 49.90 -23.40 7.51
CA ARG A 886 49.41 -24.29 8.57
C ARG A 886 49.00 -25.70 8.14
N ASP A 887 48.91 -26.01 6.85
CA ASP A 887 48.49 -27.32 6.34
C ASP A 887 49.61 -28.38 6.42
N GLY A 888 50.87 -27.95 6.47
CA GLY A 888 52.05 -28.80 6.46
C GLY A 888 52.38 -29.44 5.10
N VAL A 889 51.89 -28.87 4.01
CA VAL A 889 52.25 -29.21 2.62
C VAL A 889 53.33 -28.23 2.13
N ALA A 890 54.18 -28.64 1.19
CA ALA A 890 55.40 -27.91 0.83
C ALA A 890 55.31 -27.07 -0.44
N GLU A 891 55.60 -25.77 -0.33
CA GLU A 891 55.47 -24.82 -1.45
C GLU A 891 56.65 -24.74 -2.44
N PRO A 892 56.36 -24.61 -3.76
CA PRO A 892 55.04 -24.53 -4.40
C PRO A 892 54.35 -25.89 -4.56
N TYR A 893 53.02 -25.94 -4.40
CA TYR A 893 52.17 -27.13 -4.57
C TYR A 893 52.53 -28.03 -5.76
N ALA A 894 52.42 -29.35 -5.56
CA ALA A 894 52.82 -30.35 -6.53
C ALA A 894 51.76 -30.59 -7.62
N GLN A 895 51.98 -30.03 -8.80
CA GLN A 895 51.12 -30.25 -9.98
C GLN A 895 51.31 -31.65 -10.60
N ASP A 896 50.54 -32.64 -10.13
CA ASP A 896 50.20 -33.86 -10.89
C ASP A 896 48.93 -34.51 -10.28
N GLU A 897 47.86 -34.63 -11.08
CA GLU A 897 46.57 -35.22 -10.68
C GLU A 897 46.58 -36.72 -11.03
N ASN A 898 46.68 -37.60 -10.03
CA ASN A 898 46.82 -39.04 -10.26
C ASN A 898 45.48 -39.77 -10.16
N ASP A 899 44.80 -39.88 -11.29
CA ASP A 899 43.52 -40.59 -11.50
C ASP A 899 43.53 -42.10 -11.15
N SER A 900 44.68 -42.68 -10.79
CA SER A 900 44.88 -44.12 -10.66
C SER A 900 45.03 -44.65 -9.23
N LEU A 901 44.77 -43.82 -8.22
CA LEU A 901 44.77 -44.24 -6.82
C LEU A 901 43.77 -45.39 -6.60
N THR A 902 44.29 -46.54 -6.15
CA THR A 902 43.48 -47.74 -5.88
C THR A 902 43.94 -48.48 -4.61
N SER A 903 45.08 -48.09 -4.04
CA SER A 903 45.60 -48.60 -2.78
C SER A 903 46.68 -47.68 -2.19
N ILE A 904 46.79 -47.70 -0.85
CA ILE A 904 47.73 -46.91 -0.06
C ILE A 904 48.51 -47.77 0.94
N ASP A 905 49.74 -47.35 1.22
CA ASP A 905 50.64 -47.88 2.26
C ASP A 905 50.85 -46.81 3.34
N GLY A 906 50.66 -47.19 4.60
CA GLY A 906 50.91 -46.31 5.75
C GLY A 906 52.40 -46.21 6.07
N VAL A 907 52.79 -45.11 6.71
CA VAL A 907 54.17 -44.83 7.12
C VAL A 907 54.25 -44.24 8.54
N ASP A 908 55.46 -44.23 9.10
CA ASP A 908 55.78 -43.47 10.33
C ASP A 908 56.11 -42.02 9.95
N SER A 909 55.30 -41.09 10.44
CA SER A 909 55.51 -39.64 10.24
C SER A 909 56.73 -39.09 10.97
N GLY A 910 57.22 -39.79 12.00
CA GLY A 910 58.19 -39.27 12.95
C GLY A 910 57.64 -38.21 13.91
N LEU A 911 56.34 -37.92 13.88
CA LEU A 911 55.66 -36.90 14.71
C LEU A 911 54.78 -37.48 15.82
N GLY A 912 54.73 -38.81 15.96
CA GLY A 912 53.90 -39.51 16.96
C GLY A 912 52.69 -40.24 16.35
N ILE A 913 52.42 -40.07 15.06
CA ILE A 913 51.50 -40.91 14.29
C ILE A 913 52.29 -41.90 13.40
N ASP A 914 52.09 -43.20 13.64
CA ASP A 914 52.72 -44.31 12.92
C ASP A 914 51.66 -45.24 12.32
N MET A 915 51.53 -45.21 10.99
CA MET A 915 50.63 -46.07 10.22
C MET A 915 51.38 -47.19 9.47
N SER A 916 52.69 -47.40 9.72
CA SER A 916 53.53 -48.36 8.99
C SER A 916 53.13 -49.84 9.16
N GLY A 917 52.23 -50.14 10.09
CA GLY A 917 51.58 -51.45 10.23
C GLY A 917 50.49 -51.74 9.19
N SER A 918 49.93 -50.71 8.55
CA SER A 918 48.86 -50.79 7.55
C SER A 918 49.46 -50.69 6.15
N GLN A 919 49.34 -51.75 5.35
CA GLN A 919 49.95 -51.85 4.02
C GLN A 919 48.94 -52.45 3.04
N ASN A 920 48.95 -51.97 1.79
CA ASN A 920 48.08 -52.38 0.69
C ASN A 920 46.59 -52.22 1.06
N VAL A 921 46.26 -51.11 1.75
CA VAL A 921 44.88 -50.74 2.08
C VAL A 921 44.22 -50.28 0.78
N SER A 922 43.15 -50.94 0.34
CA SER A 922 42.45 -50.55 -0.90
C SER A 922 41.81 -49.17 -0.77
N TYR A 923 41.73 -48.42 -1.86
CA TYR A 923 40.90 -47.21 -1.97
C TYR A 923 39.80 -47.47 -3.01
N ASN A 924 38.55 -47.20 -2.63
CA ASN A 924 37.43 -47.20 -3.57
C ASN A 924 37.28 -45.77 -4.09
N GLN A 925 37.42 -45.60 -5.41
CA GLN A 925 37.23 -44.32 -6.07
C GLN A 925 35.75 -43.96 -6.18
N ASP A 926 35.44 -42.67 -6.09
CA ASP A 926 34.09 -42.16 -6.31
C ASP A 926 33.70 -42.30 -7.80
N SER A 927 34.60 -41.83 -8.67
CA SER A 927 34.52 -41.93 -10.12
C SER A 927 35.74 -42.66 -10.67
N THR A 928 35.60 -43.97 -10.90
CA THR A 928 36.72 -44.86 -11.28
C THR A 928 37.56 -44.32 -12.45
N GLY A 929 38.82 -43.99 -12.16
CA GLY A 929 39.77 -43.42 -13.11
C GLY A 929 39.59 -41.92 -13.37
N ASN A 930 38.99 -41.19 -12.42
CA ASN A 930 38.70 -39.76 -12.55
C ASN A 930 38.64 -38.99 -11.20
N ASP A 931 38.91 -39.64 -10.06
CA ASP A 931 39.24 -38.96 -8.79
C ASP A 931 40.62 -38.27 -8.94
N TYR A 932 40.68 -36.94 -8.97
CA TYR A 932 41.92 -36.18 -9.21
C TYR A 932 42.83 -36.04 -7.96
N ASN A 933 43.23 -37.17 -7.35
CA ASN A 933 44.06 -37.13 -6.14
C ASN A 933 45.45 -36.50 -6.38
N ASN A 934 45.90 -35.57 -5.53
CA ASN A 934 47.24 -34.96 -5.63
C ASN A 934 48.33 -35.81 -4.95
N TYR A 935 49.60 -35.44 -5.18
CA TYR A 935 50.73 -35.85 -4.34
C TYR A 935 51.04 -34.78 -3.28
N LEU A 936 50.97 -35.15 -2.01
CA LEU A 936 51.37 -34.26 -0.90
C LEU A 936 52.85 -34.49 -0.54
N ILE A 937 53.54 -33.39 -0.23
CA ILE A 937 54.94 -33.36 0.22
C ILE A 937 54.98 -32.67 1.57
N PRO A 938 55.56 -33.27 2.63
CA PRO A 938 55.64 -32.60 3.92
C PRO A 938 56.44 -31.31 3.87
N ALA A 939 55.86 -30.25 4.40
CA ALA A 939 56.49 -28.97 4.67
C ALA A 939 57.85 -29.10 5.37
N SER A 940 58.83 -28.33 4.90
CA SER A 940 60.15 -28.23 5.54
C SER A 940 60.38 -26.93 6.32
N ALA A 941 59.53 -25.92 6.13
CA ALA A 941 59.57 -24.66 6.90
C ALA A 941 58.34 -23.76 6.60
N GLU A 942 57.32 -23.79 7.46
CA GLU A 942 56.15 -22.90 7.36
C GLU A 942 56.22 -21.65 8.25
N LEU A 943 55.41 -20.63 7.95
CA LEU A 943 55.39 -19.39 8.75
C LEU A 943 54.85 -19.59 10.17
N ALA A 944 53.92 -20.53 10.41
CA ALA A 944 53.53 -20.92 11.76
C ALA A 944 54.66 -21.65 12.51
N GLY A 945 55.66 -22.16 11.79
CA GLY A 945 56.76 -23.00 12.27
C GLY A 945 56.28 -24.37 12.76
N GLY A 946 57.12 -25.39 12.68
CA GLY A 946 56.74 -26.76 13.08
C GLY A 946 57.56 -27.81 12.36
N ASN A 947 57.08 -29.06 12.40
CA ASN A 947 57.55 -30.14 11.55
C ASN A 947 56.35 -30.83 10.88
N ALA A 948 56.48 -31.22 9.62
CA ALA A 948 55.53 -32.10 8.93
C ALA A 948 56.16 -33.47 8.61
N GLY A 949 55.32 -34.49 8.45
CA GLY A 949 55.70 -35.84 8.05
C GLY A 949 54.59 -36.53 7.26
N LEU A 950 54.93 -37.55 6.46
CA LEU A 950 53.92 -38.34 5.74
C LEU A 950 53.19 -39.30 6.68
N VAL A 951 51.94 -39.60 6.37
CA VAL A 951 51.12 -40.61 7.07
C VAL A 951 50.75 -41.76 6.13
N TRP A 952 50.42 -41.44 4.88
CA TRP A 952 50.07 -42.40 3.83
C TRP A 952 50.78 -42.08 2.53
N GLN A 953 51.18 -43.14 1.81
CA GLN A 953 51.77 -43.10 0.48
C GLN A 953 50.94 -43.95 -0.48
N TYR A 954 51.07 -43.68 -1.78
CA TYR A 954 50.58 -44.57 -2.84
C TYR A 954 51.30 -45.93 -2.77
N ASP A 955 50.55 -47.02 -2.94
CA ASP A 955 51.06 -48.41 -2.97
C ASP A 955 52.00 -48.68 -4.16
N ASP A 956 52.90 -49.66 -4.00
CA ASP A 956 54.07 -49.91 -4.87
C ASP A 956 53.76 -50.34 -6.32
N ALA A 957 52.47 -50.60 -6.61
CA ALA A 957 51.93 -50.94 -7.92
C ALA A 957 52.12 -49.81 -8.96
N ILE A 958 52.16 -48.54 -8.53
CA ILE A 958 52.44 -47.38 -9.39
C ILE A 958 53.96 -47.11 -9.34
N GLY A 959 54.69 -47.61 -10.34
CA GLY A 959 56.12 -47.90 -10.18
C GLY A 959 57.05 -46.73 -9.85
N ASN A 960 57.81 -46.89 -8.75
CA ASN A 960 58.98 -46.08 -8.37
C ASN A 960 58.68 -44.61 -8.04
N ILE A 961 57.70 -44.42 -7.16
CA ILE A 961 57.37 -43.16 -6.50
C ILE A 961 58.56 -42.71 -5.63
N ASP A 962 58.77 -41.39 -5.52
CA ASP A 962 59.76 -40.83 -4.61
C ASP A 962 59.24 -41.00 -3.16
N PRO A 963 60.03 -41.56 -2.23
CA PRO A 963 59.59 -41.83 -0.85
C PRO A 963 59.28 -40.58 -0.02
N ASN A 964 59.47 -39.37 -0.57
CA ASN A 964 59.05 -38.11 0.04
C ASN A 964 57.68 -37.61 -0.46
N LEU A 965 57.01 -38.34 -1.37
CA LEU A 965 55.64 -38.07 -1.81
C LEU A 965 54.65 -38.99 -1.10
N GLY A 966 53.45 -38.48 -0.81
CA GLY A 966 52.34 -39.31 -0.32
C GLY A 966 50.98 -38.74 -0.69
N VAL A 967 49.96 -39.18 0.03
CA VAL A 967 48.57 -38.70 -0.09
C VAL A 967 48.03 -38.12 1.23
N THR A 968 48.80 -38.21 2.32
CA THR A 968 48.43 -37.59 3.60
C THR A 968 49.67 -37.09 4.32
N THR A 969 49.63 -35.85 4.79
CA THR A 969 50.61 -35.22 5.69
C THR A 969 50.02 -35.07 7.09
N ALA A 970 50.88 -35.17 8.11
CA ALA A 970 50.60 -34.73 9.46
C ALA A 970 51.56 -33.59 9.80
N TYR A 971 51.06 -32.57 10.50
CA TYR A 971 51.78 -31.37 10.85
C TYR A 971 51.61 -31.04 12.33
N LEU A 972 52.73 -30.77 12.98
CA LEU A 972 52.78 -30.31 14.36
C LEU A 972 53.36 -28.89 14.39
N PRO A 973 52.50 -27.85 14.45
CA PRO A 973 52.96 -26.47 14.47
C PRO A 973 53.60 -26.11 15.82
N ALA A 974 54.43 -25.07 15.81
CA ALA A 974 55.03 -24.47 17.00
C ALA A 974 54.02 -23.63 17.82
N THR A 975 52.87 -23.27 17.21
CA THR A 975 51.74 -22.57 17.87
C THR A 975 50.41 -22.98 17.23
N GLY A 976 49.40 -23.24 18.06
CA GLY A 976 48.11 -23.81 17.63
C GLY A 976 48.06 -25.32 17.88
N ALA A 977 47.09 -26.00 17.26
CA ALA A 977 46.88 -27.45 17.35
C ALA A 977 47.39 -28.19 16.10
N PRO A 978 47.54 -29.53 16.15
CA PRO A 978 48.02 -30.31 15.02
C PRO A 978 47.01 -30.34 13.86
N VAL A 979 47.53 -30.52 12.64
CA VAL A 979 46.76 -30.60 11.40
C VAL A 979 47.11 -31.90 10.67
N ILE A 980 46.13 -32.55 10.06
CA ILE A 980 46.32 -33.67 9.11
C ILE A 980 45.60 -33.30 7.81
N CYS A 981 46.32 -33.36 6.70
CA CYS A 981 45.84 -33.00 5.37
C CYS A 981 45.90 -34.21 4.44
N SER A 982 44.84 -34.48 3.68
CA SER A 982 44.68 -35.68 2.84
C SER A 982 44.18 -35.33 1.43
N SER A 983 44.78 -35.92 0.39
CA SER A 983 44.38 -35.70 -1.02
C SER A 983 43.39 -36.74 -1.56
N PHE A 984 42.78 -37.55 -0.68
CA PHE A 984 41.77 -38.55 -0.99
C PHE A 984 40.70 -38.62 0.10
N GLU A 985 39.50 -39.09 -0.26
CA GLU A 985 38.35 -39.29 0.63
C GLU A 985 38.58 -40.41 1.64
N LEU A 986 38.50 -40.11 2.93
CA LEU A 986 38.55 -41.13 3.97
C LEU A 986 37.39 -42.13 3.87
N GLY A 987 36.24 -41.71 3.31
CA GLY A 987 35.11 -42.58 2.98
C GLY A 987 35.47 -43.77 2.11
N GLY A 988 36.28 -43.54 1.07
CA GLY A 988 36.79 -44.57 0.16
C GLY A 988 37.85 -45.50 0.75
N MET A 989 38.37 -45.21 1.96
CA MET A 989 39.45 -46.01 2.58
C MET A 989 38.99 -47.41 3.02
N GLY A 990 39.57 -48.42 2.38
CA GLY A 990 39.70 -49.78 2.89
C GLY A 990 38.37 -50.48 3.18
N SER A 991 38.36 -51.23 4.28
CA SER A 991 37.13 -51.59 4.99
C SER A 991 36.89 -50.59 6.12
N ALA A 992 35.66 -50.56 6.65
CA ALA A 992 35.34 -49.73 7.83
C ALA A 992 36.32 -49.94 9.00
N ALA A 993 36.87 -51.16 9.18
CA ALA A 993 37.85 -51.43 10.24
C ALA A 993 39.24 -50.79 9.99
N ASP A 994 39.61 -50.59 8.72
CA ASP A 994 40.85 -49.92 8.35
C ASP A 994 40.70 -48.40 8.53
N ARG A 995 39.53 -47.85 8.14
CA ARG A 995 39.16 -46.45 8.38
C ARG A 995 39.01 -46.12 9.87
N ASP A 996 38.33 -46.96 10.65
CA ASP A 996 38.19 -46.82 12.10
C ASP A 996 39.57 -46.75 12.78
N ALA A 997 40.54 -47.55 12.30
CA ALA A 997 41.91 -47.53 12.80
C ALA A 997 42.67 -46.23 12.44
N ALA A 998 42.49 -45.72 11.21
CA ALA A 998 43.06 -44.44 10.80
C ALA A 998 42.47 -43.27 11.60
N VAL A 999 41.14 -43.18 11.70
CA VAL A 999 40.45 -42.15 12.49
C VAL A 999 40.88 -42.19 13.95
N ALA A 1000 40.97 -43.37 14.56
CA ALA A 1000 41.44 -43.51 15.94
C ALA A 1000 42.89 -43.02 16.13
N ALA A 1001 43.79 -43.28 15.16
CA ALA A 1001 45.17 -42.80 15.21
C ALA A 1001 45.26 -41.26 15.06
N TYR A 1002 44.46 -40.68 14.15
CA TYR A 1002 44.40 -39.23 13.93
C TYR A 1002 43.87 -38.51 15.18
N ARG A 1003 42.77 -39.00 15.79
CA ARG A 1003 42.24 -38.48 17.06
C ARG A 1003 43.27 -38.54 18.19
N ALA A 1004 44.08 -39.60 18.26
CA ALA A 1004 45.12 -39.73 19.28
C ALA A 1004 46.23 -38.69 19.09
N PHE A 1005 46.66 -38.45 17.84
CA PHE A 1005 47.61 -37.40 17.47
C PHE A 1005 47.08 -35.99 17.82
N PHE A 1006 45.81 -35.71 17.50
CA PHE A 1006 45.14 -34.46 17.84
C PHE A 1006 45.04 -34.20 19.35
N GLY A 1007 44.96 -35.25 20.18
CA GLY A 1007 44.91 -35.14 21.64
C GLY A 1007 46.21 -34.67 22.32
N GLY A 1008 47.29 -34.42 21.57
CA GLY A 1008 48.55 -33.88 22.09
C GLY A 1008 49.36 -34.85 22.96
N GLY A 1009 48.92 -36.11 23.09
CA GLY A 1009 49.67 -37.13 23.79
C GLY A 1009 50.83 -37.64 22.93
N PRO A 1010 52.11 -37.47 23.33
CA PRO A 1010 53.12 -38.38 22.83
C PRO A 1010 52.72 -39.80 23.26
N PRO A 1011 52.94 -40.85 22.44
CA PRO A 1011 52.89 -42.19 22.99
C PRO A 1011 53.88 -42.25 24.17
N PRO A 1012 53.54 -42.89 25.30
CA PRO A 1012 54.47 -43.04 26.41
C PRO A 1012 55.78 -43.61 25.85
N PRO A 1013 56.96 -43.09 26.28
CA PRO A 1013 58.23 -43.37 25.62
C PRO A 1013 58.36 -44.87 25.39
N THR A 1014 58.64 -45.29 24.16
CA THR A 1014 58.44 -46.69 23.71
C THR A 1014 59.34 -47.73 24.40
N GLY A 1015 60.20 -47.30 25.33
CA GLY A 1015 60.96 -48.14 26.26
C GLY A 1015 60.59 -48.02 27.75
N GLY A 1016 59.59 -47.22 28.13
CA GLY A 1016 59.14 -47.02 29.52
C GLY A 1016 60.01 -46.05 30.35
N PHE A 1017 59.93 -46.17 31.68
CA PHE A 1017 60.81 -45.47 32.64
C PHE A 1017 61.19 -46.39 33.81
N GLN A 1018 62.08 -45.94 34.70
CA GLN A 1018 62.37 -46.63 35.96
C GLN A 1018 61.95 -45.77 37.16
N ARG A 1019 61.00 -46.28 37.97
CA ARG A 1019 60.51 -45.64 39.18
C ARG A 1019 61.63 -45.45 40.21
N ALA A 1020 61.59 -44.31 40.90
CA ALA A 1020 62.62 -43.78 41.80
C ALA A 1020 63.95 -43.34 41.13
N ASP A 1021 64.09 -43.38 39.80
CA ASP A 1021 65.20 -42.76 39.04
C ASP A 1021 64.84 -41.30 38.69
N CYS A 1022 64.63 -40.48 39.72
CA CYS A 1022 64.05 -39.15 39.59
C CYS A 1022 64.95 -38.16 38.82
N ASN A 1023 66.26 -38.42 38.71
CA ASN A 1023 67.17 -37.62 37.89
C ASN A 1023 67.39 -38.19 36.46
N ALA A 1024 66.74 -39.31 36.13
CA ALA A 1024 66.81 -40.04 34.88
C ALA A 1024 68.25 -40.43 34.45
N ASP A 1025 69.16 -40.72 35.39
CA ASP A 1025 70.56 -41.11 35.11
C ASP A 1025 70.76 -42.61 34.84
N GLY A 1026 69.70 -43.41 35.01
CA GLY A 1026 69.67 -44.86 34.73
C GLY A 1026 70.19 -45.71 35.89
N ALA A 1027 70.28 -45.15 37.10
CA ALA A 1027 70.75 -45.86 38.29
C ALA A 1027 70.16 -45.31 39.61
N PHE A 1028 69.05 -45.88 40.08
CA PHE A 1028 68.49 -45.60 41.42
C PHE A 1028 69.55 -45.58 42.55
N ASN A 1029 69.82 -44.38 43.08
CA ASN A 1029 70.82 -44.10 44.09
C ASN A 1029 70.44 -42.89 44.99
N ILE A 1030 71.41 -42.35 45.74
CA ILE A 1030 71.14 -41.20 46.64
C ILE A 1030 70.96 -39.88 45.87
N ALA A 1031 71.45 -39.80 44.62
CA ALA A 1031 71.27 -38.64 43.75
C ALA A 1031 69.79 -38.36 43.51
N ASP A 1032 68.98 -39.40 43.30
CA ASP A 1032 67.54 -39.33 43.04
C ASP A 1032 66.79 -38.68 44.19
N ALA A 1033 66.93 -39.22 45.40
CA ALA A 1033 66.30 -38.64 46.59
C ALA A 1033 66.77 -37.20 46.87
N VAL A 1034 68.01 -36.84 46.48
CA VAL A 1034 68.48 -35.46 46.54
C VAL A 1034 67.86 -34.60 45.44
N PHE A 1035 67.63 -35.14 44.25
CA PHE A 1035 66.96 -34.49 43.13
C PHE A 1035 65.48 -34.22 43.44
N THR A 1036 64.73 -35.22 43.94
CA THR A 1036 63.35 -35.07 44.43
C THR A 1036 63.25 -33.96 45.50
N LEU A 1037 64.16 -33.96 46.49
CA LEU A 1037 64.18 -32.91 47.52
C LEU A 1037 64.63 -31.53 47.00
N ALA A 1038 65.47 -31.49 45.96
CA ALA A 1038 65.90 -30.25 45.34
C ALA A 1038 64.76 -29.62 44.53
N ASN A 1039 64.03 -30.43 43.76
CA ASN A 1039 62.79 -30.08 43.08
C ASN A 1039 61.77 -29.52 44.08
N LEU A 1040 61.37 -30.32 45.08
CA LEU A 1040 60.34 -29.96 46.06
C LEU A 1040 60.64 -28.74 46.95
N PHE A 1041 61.90 -28.50 47.34
CA PHE A 1041 62.22 -27.56 48.43
C PHE A 1041 63.35 -26.56 48.15
N SER A 1042 64.12 -26.73 47.07
CA SER A 1042 65.35 -25.94 46.86
C SER A 1042 65.39 -25.18 45.53
N GLY A 1043 64.35 -25.27 44.69
CA GLY A 1043 64.33 -24.67 43.36
C GLY A 1043 65.34 -25.34 42.41
N GLY A 1044 65.51 -26.65 42.54
CA GLY A 1044 66.15 -27.46 41.49
C GLY A 1044 65.29 -27.51 40.22
N PRO A 1045 65.84 -27.99 39.10
CA PRO A 1045 65.04 -28.29 37.92
C PRO A 1045 63.98 -29.36 38.25
N GLU A 1046 62.80 -29.23 37.64
CA GLU A 1046 61.81 -30.31 37.61
C GLU A 1046 62.34 -31.47 36.76
N SER A 1047 61.84 -32.70 37.02
CA SER A 1047 62.21 -33.85 36.21
C SER A 1047 61.40 -33.88 34.92
N THR A 1048 62.01 -34.35 33.84
CA THR A 1048 61.32 -34.64 32.57
C THR A 1048 60.47 -35.91 32.63
N CYS A 1049 60.64 -36.70 33.69
CA CYS A 1049 59.86 -37.90 33.98
C CYS A 1049 59.39 -37.82 35.44
N VAL A 1050 58.20 -37.23 35.63
CA VAL A 1050 57.65 -36.92 36.96
C VAL A 1050 57.23 -38.19 37.69
N ASP A 1051 56.75 -39.16 36.93
CA ASP A 1051 56.42 -40.53 37.36
C ASP A 1051 57.62 -41.30 37.94
N ALA A 1052 58.84 -41.03 37.45
CA ALA A 1052 60.07 -41.56 38.05
C ALA A 1052 60.38 -40.94 39.42
N CYS A 1053 59.82 -39.78 39.74
CA CYS A 1053 60.00 -39.10 41.03
C CYS A 1053 58.98 -39.53 42.10
N ASP A 1054 57.81 -40.02 41.73
CA ASP A 1054 56.93 -40.75 42.64
C ASP A 1054 57.58 -42.11 42.94
N SER A 1055 58.15 -42.23 44.14
CA SER A 1055 58.95 -43.40 44.53
C SER A 1055 58.13 -44.42 45.31
N ASN A 1056 56.94 -44.03 45.79
CA ASN A 1056 56.09 -44.85 46.64
C ASN A 1056 54.80 -45.33 45.94
N ASP A 1057 54.53 -44.82 44.73
CA ASP A 1057 53.39 -45.16 43.86
C ASP A 1057 52.06 -44.68 44.47
N ASP A 1058 52.00 -43.42 44.94
CA ASP A 1058 50.79 -42.81 45.53
C ASP A 1058 50.08 -41.76 44.66
N GLY A 1059 50.61 -41.50 43.47
CA GLY A 1059 50.10 -40.56 42.47
C GLY A 1059 50.40 -39.11 42.81
N SER A 1060 51.43 -38.85 43.63
CA SER A 1060 51.79 -37.50 44.05
C SER A 1060 53.24 -37.34 44.51
N ILE A 1061 54.06 -36.65 43.71
CA ILE A 1061 55.42 -36.26 44.10
C ILE A 1061 55.40 -35.38 45.38
N ASN A 1062 55.93 -35.91 46.48
CA ASN A 1062 56.00 -35.23 47.76
C ASN A 1062 57.19 -35.69 48.63
N ILE A 1063 57.22 -35.29 49.92
CA ILE A 1063 58.34 -35.65 50.81
C ILE A 1063 58.34 -37.15 51.18
N ALA A 1064 57.21 -37.84 51.03
CA ALA A 1064 57.11 -39.27 51.25
C ALA A 1064 58.03 -40.06 50.31
N ASP A 1065 58.17 -39.62 49.06
CA ASP A 1065 58.98 -40.26 48.02
C ASP A 1065 60.46 -40.26 48.35
N ALA A 1066 61.00 -39.09 48.68
CA ALA A 1066 62.38 -38.97 49.13
C ALA A 1066 62.64 -39.79 50.41
N VAL A 1067 61.66 -39.88 51.32
CA VAL A 1067 61.75 -40.73 52.52
C VAL A 1067 61.70 -42.21 52.15
N PHE A 1068 60.87 -42.61 51.20
CA PHE A 1068 60.70 -43.99 50.72
C PHE A 1068 61.96 -44.47 49.99
N ALA A 1069 62.47 -43.69 49.04
CA ALA A 1069 63.73 -43.92 48.33
C ALA A 1069 64.91 -44.09 49.32
N LEU A 1070 65.07 -43.17 50.28
CA LEU A 1070 66.12 -43.29 51.30
C LEU A 1070 65.91 -44.47 52.26
N ALA A 1071 64.67 -44.85 52.56
CA ALA A 1071 64.36 -46.03 53.37
C ALA A 1071 64.75 -47.32 52.64
N THR A 1072 64.50 -47.41 51.34
CA THR A 1072 64.95 -48.51 50.47
C THR A 1072 66.47 -48.61 50.48
N LEU A 1073 67.16 -47.51 50.15
CA LEU A 1073 68.63 -47.47 50.00
C LEU A 1073 69.41 -47.77 51.29
N PHE A 1074 68.94 -47.27 52.44
CA PHE A 1074 69.74 -47.26 53.69
C PHE A 1074 69.11 -47.97 54.88
N SER A 1075 67.80 -48.21 54.88
CA SER A 1075 67.07 -48.75 56.04
C SER A 1075 66.48 -50.15 55.81
N GLY A 1076 66.62 -50.71 54.61
CA GLY A 1076 66.04 -52.01 54.25
C GLY A 1076 64.53 -51.95 54.08
N GLY A 1077 64.01 -50.84 53.56
CA GLY A 1077 62.62 -50.72 53.11
C GLY A 1077 62.31 -51.67 51.94
N PRO A 1078 61.03 -51.80 51.55
CA PRO A 1078 60.67 -52.48 50.31
C PRO A 1078 61.30 -51.77 49.10
N ASN A 1079 61.52 -52.49 48.00
CA ASN A 1079 61.82 -51.83 46.72
C ASN A 1079 60.62 -50.96 46.28
N PRO A 1080 60.85 -49.90 45.46
CA PRO A 1080 59.78 -49.24 44.72
C PRO A 1080 58.88 -50.23 43.98
N PRO A 1081 57.59 -49.90 43.85
CA PRO A 1081 56.68 -50.58 42.93
C PRO A 1081 57.22 -50.56 41.49
N ALA A 1082 56.66 -51.43 40.64
CA ALA A 1082 57.03 -51.43 39.23
C ALA A 1082 56.62 -50.10 38.55
N PRO A 1083 57.35 -49.63 37.53
CA PRO A 1083 58.55 -50.22 36.93
C PRO A 1083 59.81 -50.02 37.78
N PHE A 1084 60.51 -51.07 38.20
CA PHE A 1084 61.72 -50.95 39.03
C PHE A 1084 62.78 -52.00 38.73
N GLY A 1085 63.97 -51.54 38.30
CA GLY A 1085 65.16 -52.35 38.02
C GLY A 1085 65.38 -52.68 36.54
N ASP A 1086 64.31 -52.67 35.76
CA ASP A 1086 64.26 -52.58 34.29
C ASP A 1086 63.20 -51.50 33.95
N CYS A 1087 63.25 -50.91 32.76
CA CYS A 1087 62.21 -49.98 32.32
C CYS A 1087 60.94 -50.71 31.88
N ASP A 1088 59.77 -50.14 32.20
CA ASP A 1088 58.46 -50.55 31.68
C ASP A 1088 57.50 -49.33 31.72
N ALA A 1089 56.28 -49.47 31.22
CA ALA A 1089 55.23 -48.48 31.41
C ALA A 1089 54.73 -48.46 32.87
N ASP A 1090 54.03 -47.39 33.28
CA ASP A 1090 53.39 -47.36 34.60
C ASP A 1090 52.27 -48.42 34.68
N PRO A 1091 52.32 -49.40 35.61
CA PRO A 1091 51.24 -50.38 35.80
C PRO A 1091 50.01 -49.79 36.50
N THR A 1092 50.09 -48.54 36.96
CA THR A 1092 49.11 -47.80 37.74
C THR A 1092 48.78 -46.50 37.01
N SER A 1093 47.49 -46.18 36.89
CA SER A 1093 47.07 -44.95 36.19
C SER A 1093 46.77 -43.87 37.20
N ASP A 1094 47.47 -42.75 37.09
CA ASP A 1094 47.16 -41.50 37.77
C ASP A 1094 47.34 -40.29 36.82
N SER A 1095 47.76 -39.13 37.34
CA SER A 1095 47.89 -37.86 36.61
C SER A 1095 49.32 -37.32 36.57
N LEU A 1096 50.31 -38.14 36.92
CA LEU A 1096 51.72 -37.89 36.65
C LEU A 1096 52.07 -38.39 35.24
N GLU A 1097 53.15 -37.86 34.67
CA GLU A 1097 53.56 -38.16 33.29
C GLU A 1097 55.08 -38.30 33.17
N CYS A 1098 55.51 -39.08 32.18
CA CYS A 1098 56.89 -39.13 31.71
C CYS A 1098 57.04 -38.65 30.27
N VAL A 1099 57.27 -37.35 30.14
CA VAL A 1099 57.46 -36.64 28.86
C VAL A 1099 58.77 -37.03 28.18
N GLU A 1100 59.86 -37.22 28.93
CA GLU A 1100 61.15 -37.66 28.39
C GLU A 1100 61.95 -38.48 29.42
N TYR A 1101 62.33 -39.72 29.05
CA TYR A 1101 63.20 -40.59 29.85
C TYR A 1101 64.19 -41.36 28.94
N ASN A 1102 65.39 -40.80 28.75
CA ASN A 1102 66.37 -41.28 27.76
C ASN A 1102 67.32 -42.39 28.24
N SER A 1103 67.08 -42.96 29.43
CA SER A 1103 67.99 -43.93 30.06
C SER A 1103 67.55 -45.39 29.93
N CYS A 1104 66.52 -45.67 29.12
CA CYS A 1104 66.13 -47.04 28.76
C CYS A 1104 66.95 -47.58 27.56
N PRO A 1105 67.38 -48.86 27.56
CA PRO A 1105 68.34 -49.40 26.57
C PRO A 1105 67.81 -49.71 25.16
#